data_AF-A0A7J9HV72-F1
#
_entry.id   AF-A0A7J9HV72-F1
#
_cell.length_a   1.000
_cell.length_b   1.000
_cell.length_c   1.000
_cell.angle_alpha   90.00
_cell.angle_beta   90.00
_cell.angle_gamma   90.00
#
_symmetry.space_group_name_H-M   'P 1'
#
loop_
_entity.id
_entity.type
_entity.pdbx_description
1 polymer ?
#
loop_
_entity_poly.entity_id
_entity_poly.type
_entity_poly.pdbx_seq_one_letter_code
_entity_poly.pdbx_strand_id
1 'polypeptide(L)'
;IHSAATILDKNNLVKYDRKSGYFQVTDLGRIASYYYITHGTISTYNEHLKPTMGDIELCRLFSLSEEFRYVTVRQDEKMELAKLLDRVPIPIKESLEEPSAKINVLLQAYISQLKLEGLSLTSDMVYITQSAGRLLRALFEIVLKRGWAQLAEKALNLCKMVTKRMWNVQTPLRQFNGIPNEILMKLEKKDLAWDRYYDLSSQEIGELIRYPKMGRTLHRFIHQFPKLNLAAHVQPITRTVLRVELTITPDFQWEDKVHGYVEPFWVIIEDNDGEYILHHEYFLLKKQYIDEDHTLNFTVPIYEPLPPQYFIRVVSDKWLGSQTVLPISFRHLILPEKYPPPTELLDLQPLPVTALRNPSYEALYQDFKHFNPVQTQVFTVLYNTDDNVLVAAPTGSGKTICAEFAILRNHQKGPDSTLRAVYIAPLEAIAKERYRDWERKFGKGLGMRVVELTGELAMDLKLLEKGQVIISTPEKWDALSRRWKQRKFVQQVSLFIVDELHLIGGQGGPVLEVIVSRMRYIASQVEKKIRIVALSTSLANAKDLGEWIGASSHGLFNFPPGVRPVPLEIHIQGVDIANFEARMQAMTKPTFTAIVQHAKGGKPAIVYVPTRKHVRLTAVDLMSYSKVDNEDEPAFRLRSAEELKPFVDKISEETLRTTLEYGVGYLHEGLSSLDQEVVSQLFEAGWIQVCVMSSALCWGVPLSAHLVVVMGTQYYDGRENAHTDYPVTDLLQMMGHASRPLLDNSGKCVILCHAPRKEYYKKFLYEAFPVESHLHHFLHDNFNAEIVATVIENKQDAVDYLTWTFMYRRLTQNPNYYNLQGVSHRHLSDHLSELVENTLNDLEASKCITIEDDMDLSPLNLGMIASYYYISYTTIERFSSSLTSKTKMKGLLEILASASEYANLPIRPGEEEVLRRLINHQRFSFDNPRCTDPHVKANALLQAHFSRQHVGGNLSLDQREVLLFATRLLQAMVDVISSNGWLNLALLAMEVSQMVTQGMWERDSMLLQLPYFTKELAKRCQENPGKNIETIFDLVEMEDDERRELLQMSDLQLLDIA
;
A
#
# COMPACT_ATOMS: atom_id res chain seq x y z
N ILE A 1 -20.60 -10.86 -38.46
CA ILE A 1 -20.34 -10.62 -37.01
C ILE A 1 -21.08 -11.64 -36.14
N HIS A 2 -22.43 -11.67 -36.17
CA HIS A 2 -23.21 -12.59 -35.32
C HIS A 2 -22.80 -14.08 -35.42
N SER A 3 -22.55 -14.60 -36.62
CA SER A 3 -22.08 -15.99 -36.79
C SER A 3 -20.72 -16.23 -36.14
N ALA A 4 -19.77 -15.28 -36.29
CA ALA A 4 -18.46 -15.37 -35.65
C ALA A 4 -18.59 -15.33 -34.12
N ALA A 5 -19.39 -14.40 -33.58
CA ALA A 5 -19.69 -14.33 -32.16
C ALA A 5 -20.28 -15.63 -31.61
N THR A 6 -21.21 -16.25 -32.35
CA THR A 6 -21.82 -17.53 -31.96
C THR A 6 -20.81 -18.67 -31.95
N ILE A 7 -19.87 -18.68 -32.90
CA ILE A 7 -18.78 -19.68 -32.94
C ILE A 7 -17.81 -19.49 -31.77
N LEU A 8 -17.41 -18.24 -31.49
CA LEU A 8 -16.52 -17.94 -30.37
C LEU A 8 -17.17 -18.27 -29.02
N ASP A 9 -18.46 -18.01 -28.87
CA ASP A 9 -19.27 -18.37 -27.69
C ASP A 9 -19.37 -19.89 -27.52
N LYS A 10 -19.65 -20.63 -28.61
CA LYS A 10 -19.67 -22.09 -28.62
C LYS A 10 -18.33 -22.69 -28.16
N ASN A 11 -17.22 -22.06 -28.51
CA ASN A 11 -15.86 -22.49 -28.13
C ASN A 11 -15.37 -21.86 -26.82
N ASN A 12 -16.26 -21.22 -26.04
CA ASN A 12 -15.96 -20.61 -24.74
C ASN A 12 -14.87 -19.50 -24.77
N LEU A 13 -14.68 -18.82 -25.89
CA LEU A 13 -13.71 -17.71 -26.02
C LEU A 13 -14.31 -16.35 -25.61
N VAL A 14 -15.62 -16.20 -25.75
CA VAL A 14 -16.41 -15.08 -25.23
C VAL A 14 -17.70 -15.64 -24.65
N LYS A 15 -18.35 -14.89 -23.75
CA LYS A 15 -19.77 -15.06 -23.46
C LYS A 15 -20.52 -14.01 -24.26
N TYR A 16 -21.40 -14.46 -25.15
CA TYR A 16 -22.14 -13.58 -26.05
C TYR A 16 -23.62 -13.54 -25.68
N ASP A 17 -24.09 -12.41 -25.15
CA ASP A 17 -25.52 -12.19 -24.95
C ASP A 17 -26.16 -11.74 -26.26
N ARG A 18 -26.94 -12.66 -26.86
CA ARG A 18 -27.63 -12.44 -28.13
C ARG A 18 -28.67 -11.32 -28.07
N LYS A 19 -29.22 -10.99 -26.89
CA LYS A 19 -30.25 -9.96 -26.74
C LYS A 19 -29.65 -8.56 -26.68
N SER A 20 -28.63 -8.37 -25.83
CA SER A 20 -27.97 -7.07 -25.68
C SER A 20 -26.89 -6.82 -26.73
N GLY A 21 -26.43 -7.86 -27.42
CA GLY A 21 -25.27 -7.80 -28.30
C GLY A 21 -23.93 -7.74 -27.55
N TYR A 22 -23.94 -7.89 -26.23
CA TYR A 22 -22.78 -7.71 -25.37
C TYR A 22 -21.81 -8.91 -25.44
N PHE A 23 -20.51 -8.60 -25.48
CA PHE A 23 -19.42 -9.57 -25.42
C PHE A 23 -18.70 -9.47 -24.09
N GLN A 24 -18.56 -10.59 -23.39
CA GLN A 24 -17.66 -10.71 -22.25
C GLN A 24 -16.52 -11.64 -22.61
N VAL A 25 -15.28 -11.16 -22.54
CA VAL A 25 -14.09 -11.97 -22.82
C VAL A 25 -13.87 -13.05 -21.76
N THR A 26 -13.49 -14.26 -22.16
CA THR A 26 -13.05 -15.32 -21.24
C THR A 26 -11.52 -15.42 -21.20
N ASP A 27 -10.97 -16.10 -20.19
CA ASP A 27 -9.51 -16.33 -20.14
C ASP A 27 -9.01 -17.15 -21.33
N LEU A 28 -9.80 -18.11 -21.82
CA LEU A 28 -9.49 -18.86 -23.04
C LEU A 28 -9.43 -17.94 -24.27
N GLY A 29 -10.36 -16.97 -24.38
CA GLY A 29 -10.33 -15.96 -25.42
C GLY A 29 -9.08 -15.09 -25.39
N ARG A 30 -8.64 -14.68 -24.19
CA ARG A 30 -7.39 -13.91 -24.01
C ARG A 30 -6.18 -14.73 -24.44
N ILE A 31 -6.07 -15.97 -23.96
CA ILE A 31 -4.95 -16.87 -24.31
C ILE A 31 -4.92 -17.10 -25.82
N ALA A 32 -6.07 -17.37 -26.45
CA ALA A 32 -6.18 -17.53 -27.90
C ALA A 32 -5.63 -16.30 -28.64
N SER A 33 -6.01 -15.11 -28.19
CA SER A 33 -5.57 -13.84 -28.80
C SER A 33 -4.08 -13.58 -28.57
N TYR A 34 -3.57 -13.76 -27.36
CA TYR A 34 -2.18 -13.44 -26.98
C TYR A 34 -1.17 -14.34 -27.69
N TYR A 35 -1.50 -15.64 -27.83
CA TYR A 35 -0.62 -16.62 -28.47
C TYR A 35 -0.98 -16.87 -29.93
N TYR A 36 -1.93 -16.11 -30.47
CA TYR A 36 -2.34 -16.19 -31.88
C TYR A 36 -2.77 -17.61 -32.27
N ILE A 37 -3.67 -18.21 -31.49
CA ILE A 37 -4.12 -19.59 -31.63
C ILE A 37 -5.54 -19.63 -32.16
N THR A 38 -5.79 -20.58 -33.06
CA THR A 38 -7.11 -20.79 -33.63
C THR A 38 -8.13 -21.25 -32.59
N HIS A 39 -9.37 -20.82 -32.78
CA HIS A 39 -10.48 -21.19 -31.91
C HIS A 39 -10.75 -22.71 -31.83
N GLY A 40 -10.44 -23.48 -32.87
CA GLY A 40 -10.60 -24.94 -32.87
C GLY A 40 -9.56 -25.60 -31.98
N THR A 41 -8.30 -25.18 -32.04
CA THR A 41 -7.26 -25.68 -31.14
C THR A 41 -7.57 -25.41 -29.67
N ILE A 42 -8.03 -24.20 -29.33
CA ILE A 42 -8.42 -23.91 -27.95
C ILE A 42 -9.61 -24.76 -27.52
N SER A 43 -10.57 -25.02 -28.41
CA SER A 43 -11.66 -25.95 -28.14
C SER A 43 -11.14 -27.36 -27.86
N THR A 44 -10.23 -27.88 -28.71
CA THR A 44 -9.57 -29.18 -28.55
C THR A 44 -8.84 -29.27 -27.21
N TYR A 45 -8.08 -28.25 -26.84
CA TYR A 45 -7.40 -28.18 -25.54
C TYR A 45 -8.40 -28.14 -24.40
N ASN A 46 -9.44 -27.31 -24.50
CA ASN A 46 -10.45 -27.15 -23.45
C ASN A 46 -11.19 -28.48 -23.17
N GLU A 47 -11.48 -29.26 -24.21
CA GLU A 47 -12.17 -30.55 -24.15
C GLU A 47 -11.29 -31.69 -23.62
N HIS A 48 -10.03 -31.76 -24.05
CA HIS A 48 -9.16 -32.91 -23.76
C HIS A 48 -8.21 -32.72 -22.57
N LEU A 49 -7.91 -31.49 -22.16
CA LEU A 49 -7.04 -31.22 -21.00
C LEU A 49 -7.66 -31.77 -19.71
N LYS A 50 -6.88 -32.58 -18.99
CA LYS A 50 -7.22 -33.16 -17.69
C LYS A 50 -6.04 -33.02 -16.71
N PRO A 51 -6.29 -32.86 -15.41
CA PRO A 51 -5.23 -32.63 -14.41
C PRO A 51 -4.21 -33.78 -14.33
N THR A 52 -4.64 -35.02 -14.60
CA THR A 52 -3.82 -36.23 -14.47
C THR A 52 -2.97 -36.56 -15.71
N MET A 53 -2.87 -35.67 -16.69
CA MET A 53 -2.13 -35.94 -17.93
C MET A 53 -0.61 -36.04 -17.69
N GLY A 54 0.04 -36.99 -18.35
CA GLY A 54 1.49 -37.11 -18.40
C GLY A 54 2.09 -36.46 -19.65
N ASP A 55 3.41 -36.61 -19.80
CA ASP A 55 4.13 -36.09 -20.98
C ASP A 55 3.64 -36.74 -22.28
N ILE A 56 3.25 -38.02 -22.22
CA ILE A 56 2.66 -38.76 -23.35
C ILE A 56 1.38 -38.07 -23.83
N GLU A 57 0.45 -37.84 -22.91
CA GLU A 57 -0.84 -37.21 -23.24
C GLU A 57 -0.68 -35.74 -23.67
N LEU A 58 0.30 -35.01 -23.11
CA LEU A 58 0.60 -33.63 -23.52
C LEU A 58 1.15 -33.56 -24.94
N CYS A 59 2.13 -34.40 -25.29
CA CYS A 59 2.66 -34.46 -26.66
C CYS A 59 1.58 -34.86 -27.66
N ARG A 60 0.72 -35.82 -27.30
CA ARG A 60 -0.46 -36.19 -28.10
C ARG A 60 -1.41 -35.01 -28.29
N LEU A 61 -1.77 -34.31 -27.21
CA LEU A 61 -2.71 -33.19 -27.27
C LEU A 61 -2.18 -32.06 -28.16
N PHE A 62 -0.88 -31.76 -28.04
CA PHE A 62 -0.20 -30.82 -28.93
C PHE A 62 -0.35 -31.22 -30.41
N SER A 63 -0.21 -32.51 -30.73
CA SER A 63 -0.34 -33.02 -32.10
C SER A 63 -1.76 -32.96 -32.67
N LEU A 64 -2.79 -32.74 -31.84
CA LEU A 64 -4.19 -32.57 -32.26
C LEU A 64 -4.57 -31.11 -32.59
N SER A 65 -3.61 -30.19 -32.54
CA SER A 65 -3.86 -28.77 -32.83
C SER A 65 -4.33 -28.55 -34.27
N GLU A 66 -5.33 -27.69 -34.47
CA GLU A 66 -5.89 -27.35 -35.80
C GLU A 66 -4.85 -26.69 -36.71
N GLU A 67 -3.83 -26.04 -36.14
CA GLU A 67 -2.66 -25.55 -36.87
C GLU A 67 -1.99 -26.66 -37.70
N PHE A 68 -2.08 -27.92 -37.29
CA PHE A 68 -1.46 -29.04 -37.99
C PHE A 68 -2.43 -29.84 -38.88
N ARG A 69 -3.64 -29.33 -39.11
CA ARG A 69 -4.71 -30.02 -39.86
C ARG A 69 -4.30 -30.53 -41.24
N TYR A 70 -3.35 -29.86 -41.90
CA TYR A 70 -2.89 -30.21 -43.25
C TYR A 70 -1.62 -31.07 -43.28
N VAL A 71 -1.05 -31.39 -42.10
CA VAL A 71 0.07 -32.33 -42.02
C VAL A 71 -0.48 -33.73 -42.33
N THR A 72 0.19 -34.44 -43.22
CA THR A 72 -0.18 -35.80 -43.63
C THR A 72 1.05 -36.70 -43.65
N VAL A 73 0.84 -38.01 -43.48
CA VAL A 73 1.90 -39.01 -43.58
C VAL A 73 2.01 -39.47 -45.03
N ARG A 74 3.17 -39.23 -45.65
CA ARG A 74 3.48 -39.65 -47.03
C ARG A 74 4.13 -41.04 -47.03
N GLN A 75 4.03 -41.78 -48.12
CA GLN A 75 4.52 -43.17 -48.18
C GLN A 75 6.07 -43.25 -48.17
N ASP A 76 6.74 -42.30 -48.80
CA ASP A 76 8.20 -42.21 -48.93
C ASP A 76 8.90 -41.90 -47.60
N GLU A 77 8.21 -41.28 -46.64
CA GLU A 77 8.75 -40.93 -45.32
C GLU A 77 8.42 -41.96 -44.22
N LYS A 78 7.54 -42.95 -44.45
CA LYS A 78 7.12 -43.93 -43.42
C LYS A 78 8.29 -44.72 -42.83
N MET A 79 9.24 -45.15 -43.66
CA MET A 79 10.39 -45.92 -43.18
C MET A 79 11.31 -45.09 -42.29
N GLU A 80 11.50 -43.80 -42.60
CA GLU A 80 12.27 -42.89 -41.77
C GLU A 80 11.53 -42.58 -40.46
N LEU A 81 10.22 -42.32 -40.52
CA LEU A 81 9.38 -42.12 -39.34
C LEU A 81 9.40 -43.32 -38.39
N ALA A 82 9.39 -44.55 -38.91
CA ALA A 82 9.48 -45.76 -38.08
C ALA A 82 10.81 -45.83 -37.34
N LYS A 83 11.93 -45.51 -37.99
CA LYS A 83 13.25 -45.43 -37.35
C LYS A 83 13.34 -44.34 -36.29
N LEU A 84 12.64 -43.22 -36.49
CA LEU A 84 12.59 -42.13 -35.51
C LEU A 84 11.71 -42.50 -34.31
N LEU A 85 10.60 -43.20 -34.54
CA LEU A 85 9.69 -43.68 -33.50
C LEU A 85 10.42 -44.52 -32.44
N ASP A 86 11.36 -45.37 -32.87
CA ASP A 86 12.19 -46.19 -31.96
C ASP A 86 13.24 -45.40 -31.17
N ARG A 87 13.49 -44.13 -31.53
CA ARG A 87 14.56 -43.29 -30.97
C ARG A 87 14.07 -42.13 -30.11
N VAL A 88 12.78 -41.82 -30.17
CA VAL A 88 12.19 -40.72 -29.38
C VAL A 88 11.91 -41.18 -27.94
N PRO A 89 12.13 -40.34 -26.93
CA PRO A 89 12.10 -40.77 -25.53
C PRO A 89 10.69 -40.91 -24.94
N ILE A 90 9.69 -40.17 -25.45
CA ILE A 90 8.30 -40.23 -24.96
C ILE A 90 7.51 -41.17 -25.86
N PRO A 91 6.88 -42.23 -25.30
CA PRO A 91 6.08 -43.17 -26.08
C PRO A 91 4.93 -42.50 -26.84
N ILE A 92 4.68 -42.98 -28.06
CA ILE A 92 3.61 -42.51 -28.95
C ILE A 92 2.59 -43.64 -29.09
N LYS A 93 1.33 -43.36 -28.77
CA LYS A 93 0.25 -44.37 -28.71
C LYS A 93 -0.49 -44.52 -30.06
N GLU A 94 -0.34 -43.53 -30.92
CA GLU A 94 -0.96 -43.42 -32.23
C GLU A 94 -0.31 -44.36 -33.25
N SER A 95 -1.08 -44.79 -34.25
CA SER A 95 -0.54 -45.52 -35.39
C SER A 95 0.38 -44.63 -36.23
N LEU A 96 1.45 -45.19 -36.80
CA LEU A 96 2.39 -44.47 -37.68
C LEU A 96 1.72 -43.87 -38.93
N GLU A 97 0.51 -44.32 -39.26
CA GLU A 97 -0.28 -43.77 -40.38
C GLU A 97 -1.04 -42.50 -40.00
N GLU A 98 -1.19 -42.20 -38.70
CA GLU A 98 -1.89 -41.02 -38.24
C GLU A 98 -0.99 -39.78 -38.32
N PRO A 99 -1.52 -38.63 -38.80
CA PRO A 99 -0.78 -37.36 -38.77
C PRO A 99 -0.29 -36.95 -37.39
N SER A 100 -1.07 -37.24 -36.35
CA SER A 100 -0.74 -37.00 -34.94
C SER A 100 0.57 -37.70 -34.54
N ALA A 101 0.77 -38.95 -34.94
CA ALA A 101 2.01 -39.70 -34.69
C ALA A 101 3.21 -39.00 -35.34
N LYS A 102 3.08 -38.59 -36.62
CA LYS A 102 4.13 -37.86 -37.34
C LYS A 102 4.48 -36.55 -36.63
N ILE A 103 3.50 -35.75 -36.24
CA ILE A 103 3.74 -34.46 -35.56
C ILE A 103 4.46 -34.68 -34.22
N ASN A 104 4.04 -35.69 -33.46
CA ASN A 104 4.63 -36.03 -32.17
C ASN A 104 6.09 -36.50 -32.33
N VAL A 105 6.36 -37.43 -33.25
CA VAL A 105 7.73 -37.89 -33.57
C VAL A 105 8.62 -36.72 -33.96
N LEU A 106 8.15 -35.83 -34.85
CA LEU A 106 8.95 -34.70 -35.33
C LEU A 106 9.24 -33.67 -34.23
N LEU A 107 8.29 -33.40 -33.33
CA LEU A 107 8.54 -32.56 -32.16
C LEU A 107 9.64 -33.16 -31.27
N GLN A 108 9.55 -34.45 -30.96
CA GLN A 108 10.53 -35.12 -30.11
C GLN A 108 11.90 -35.27 -30.79
N ALA A 109 11.93 -35.49 -32.10
CA ALA A 109 13.15 -35.52 -32.90
C ALA A 109 13.85 -34.15 -32.89
N TYR A 110 13.08 -33.06 -32.94
CA TYR A 110 13.61 -31.70 -32.84
C TYR A 110 14.26 -31.42 -31.47
N ILE A 111 13.60 -31.78 -30.37
CA ILE A 111 14.12 -31.63 -29.00
C ILE A 111 15.38 -32.49 -28.82
N SER A 112 15.36 -33.71 -29.36
CA SER A 112 16.49 -34.65 -29.34
C SER A 112 17.64 -34.29 -30.30
N GLN A 113 17.49 -33.25 -31.12
CA GLN A 113 18.44 -32.85 -32.18
C GLN A 113 18.79 -34.00 -33.15
N LEU A 114 17.82 -34.85 -33.48
CA LEU A 114 18.01 -35.92 -34.45
C LEU A 114 18.11 -35.34 -35.86
N LYS A 115 18.97 -35.94 -36.68
CA LYS A 115 19.10 -35.59 -38.11
C LYS A 115 18.03 -36.31 -38.91
N LEU A 116 17.43 -35.58 -39.85
CA LEU A 116 16.46 -36.10 -40.82
C LEU A 116 17.14 -36.22 -42.20
N GLU A 117 16.83 -37.28 -42.93
CA GLU A 117 17.32 -37.54 -44.30
C GLU A 117 16.36 -36.92 -45.34
N GLY A 118 15.05 -36.97 -45.10
CA GLY A 118 14.03 -36.41 -45.99
C GLY A 118 13.88 -34.88 -45.91
N LEU A 119 13.90 -34.22 -47.07
CA LEU A 119 13.60 -32.78 -47.19
C LEU A 119 12.15 -32.44 -46.81
N SER A 120 11.21 -33.35 -47.10
CA SER A 120 9.79 -33.23 -46.75
C SER A 120 9.59 -33.23 -45.23
N LEU A 121 10.15 -34.21 -44.53
CA LEU A 121 10.13 -34.29 -43.07
C LEU A 121 10.83 -33.10 -42.40
N THR A 122 11.94 -32.64 -42.98
CA THR A 122 12.63 -31.44 -42.48
C THR A 122 11.75 -30.20 -42.56
N SER A 123 11.04 -30.03 -43.68
CA SER A 123 10.11 -28.91 -43.88
C SER A 123 8.94 -28.98 -42.89
N ASP A 124 8.36 -30.16 -42.70
CA ASP A 124 7.26 -30.37 -41.75
C ASP A 124 7.73 -30.15 -40.30
N MET A 125 8.93 -30.60 -39.93
CA MET A 125 9.52 -30.35 -38.60
C MET A 125 9.70 -28.85 -38.34
N VAL A 126 10.19 -28.10 -39.32
CA VAL A 126 10.31 -26.63 -39.21
C VAL A 126 8.94 -25.98 -39.00
N TYR A 127 7.92 -26.38 -39.76
CA TYR A 127 6.56 -25.87 -39.59
C TYR A 127 5.98 -26.15 -38.19
N ILE A 128 6.13 -27.38 -37.71
CA ILE A 128 5.67 -27.80 -36.38
C ILE A 128 6.36 -26.98 -35.29
N THR A 129 7.69 -26.86 -35.37
CA THR A 129 8.51 -26.22 -34.33
C THR A 129 8.34 -24.71 -34.28
N GLN A 130 8.10 -24.05 -35.43
CA GLN A 130 7.73 -22.64 -35.47
C GLN A 130 6.40 -22.36 -34.77
N SER A 131 5.45 -23.30 -34.81
CA SER A 131 4.18 -23.19 -34.07
C SER A 131 4.26 -23.73 -32.64
N ALA A 132 5.22 -24.60 -32.34
CA ALA A 132 5.31 -25.30 -31.06
C ALA A 132 5.42 -24.34 -29.86
N GLY A 133 6.25 -23.30 -29.96
CA GLY A 133 6.44 -22.34 -28.89
C GLY A 133 5.13 -21.68 -28.42
N ARG A 134 4.34 -21.12 -29.34
CA ARG A 134 3.08 -20.44 -29.02
C ARG A 134 1.99 -21.41 -28.53
N LEU A 135 1.91 -22.60 -29.12
CA LEU A 135 0.91 -23.62 -28.77
C LEU A 135 1.15 -24.20 -27.38
N LEU A 136 2.39 -24.60 -27.10
CA LEU A 136 2.77 -25.11 -25.78
C LEU A 136 2.64 -24.03 -24.71
N ARG A 137 2.95 -22.77 -25.06
CA ARG A 137 2.78 -21.68 -24.10
C ARG A 137 1.32 -21.45 -23.74
N ALA A 138 0.41 -21.51 -24.70
CA ALA A 138 -1.01 -21.46 -24.39
C ALA A 138 -1.51 -22.67 -23.60
N LEU A 139 -1.01 -23.88 -23.88
CA LEU A 139 -1.31 -25.05 -23.05
C LEU A 139 -0.89 -24.79 -21.60
N PHE A 140 0.33 -24.31 -21.38
CA PHE A 140 0.81 -23.92 -20.05
C PHE A 140 -0.11 -22.89 -19.38
N GLU A 141 -0.46 -21.80 -20.06
CA GLU A 141 -1.31 -20.73 -19.51
C GLU A 141 -2.73 -21.22 -19.19
N ILE A 142 -3.33 -22.08 -20.02
CA ILE A 142 -4.65 -22.68 -19.74
C ILE A 142 -4.57 -23.52 -18.46
N VAL A 143 -3.52 -24.34 -18.33
CA VAL A 143 -3.34 -25.24 -17.20
C VAL A 143 -3.02 -24.47 -15.91
N LEU A 144 -2.19 -23.43 -16.00
CA LEU A 144 -1.86 -22.52 -14.90
C LEU A 144 -3.14 -21.83 -14.37
N LYS A 145 -3.98 -21.30 -15.26
CA LYS A 145 -5.25 -20.65 -14.87
C LYS A 145 -6.31 -21.61 -14.34
N ARG A 146 -6.29 -22.87 -14.77
CA ARG A 146 -7.12 -23.94 -14.18
C ARG A 146 -6.61 -24.41 -12.82
N GLY A 147 -5.38 -24.04 -12.47
CA GLY A 147 -4.77 -24.32 -11.17
C GLY A 147 -4.31 -25.77 -11.01
N TRP A 148 -3.82 -26.42 -12.07
CA TRP A 148 -3.30 -27.80 -12.00
C TRP A 148 -1.78 -27.81 -11.94
N ALA A 149 -1.22 -27.99 -10.74
CA ALA A 149 0.20 -27.74 -10.45
C ALA A 149 1.14 -28.67 -11.24
N GLN A 150 1.00 -29.99 -11.09
CA GLN A 150 1.86 -30.96 -11.79
C GLN A 150 1.82 -30.78 -13.31
N LEU A 151 0.63 -30.55 -13.87
CA LEU A 151 0.49 -30.39 -15.31
C LEU A 151 1.06 -29.04 -15.79
N ALA A 152 0.94 -27.97 -15.00
CA ALA A 152 1.53 -26.68 -15.32
C ALA A 152 3.06 -26.79 -15.35
N GLU A 153 3.66 -27.49 -14.39
CA GLU A 153 5.10 -27.77 -14.39
C GLU A 153 5.55 -28.53 -15.65
N LYS A 154 4.84 -29.61 -16.00
CA LYS A 154 5.14 -30.39 -17.22
C LYS A 154 4.99 -29.57 -18.49
N ALA A 155 3.91 -28.79 -18.61
CA ALA A 155 3.66 -27.93 -19.76
C ALA A 155 4.74 -26.84 -19.89
N LEU A 156 5.13 -26.20 -18.78
CA LEU A 156 6.20 -25.21 -18.76
C LEU A 156 7.56 -25.84 -19.14
N ASN A 157 7.88 -27.00 -18.59
CA ASN A 157 9.10 -27.73 -18.94
C ASN A 157 9.10 -28.09 -20.43
N LEU A 158 7.98 -28.55 -21.00
CA LEU A 158 7.87 -28.83 -22.43
C LEU A 158 8.08 -27.57 -23.29
N CYS A 159 7.56 -26.40 -22.87
CA CYS A 159 7.84 -25.12 -23.53
C CYS A 159 9.34 -24.82 -23.57
N LYS A 160 10.02 -25.01 -22.43
CA LYS A 160 11.46 -24.75 -22.32
C LYS A 160 12.28 -25.78 -23.09
N MET A 161 11.90 -27.06 -23.08
CA MET A 161 12.57 -28.13 -23.83
C MET A 161 12.54 -27.87 -25.34
N VAL A 162 11.42 -27.39 -25.87
CA VAL A 162 11.33 -26.96 -27.26
C VAL A 162 12.21 -25.74 -27.52
N THR A 163 12.14 -24.72 -26.67
CA THR A 163 12.90 -23.47 -26.85
C THR A 163 14.41 -23.69 -26.76
N LYS A 164 14.86 -24.51 -25.81
CA LYS A 164 16.28 -24.82 -25.56
C LYS A 164 16.80 -25.99 -26.39
N ARG A 165 15.92 -26.71 -27.10
CA ARG A 165 16.22 -27.89 -27.92
C ARG A 165 17.00 -28.95 -27.14
N MET A 166 16.51 -29.28 -25.95
CA MET A 166 17.10 -30.27 -25.06
C MET A 166 16.05 -30.82 -24.11
N TRP A 167 16.31 -32.00 -23.55
CA TRP A 167 15.43 -32.63 -22.56
C TRP A 167 15.77 -32.18 -21.13
N ASN A 168 14.79 -32.21 -20.23
CA ASN A 168 14.93 -31.84 -18.82
C ASN A 168 15.90 -32.72 -18.03
N VAL A 169 16.09 -33.98 -18.43
CA VAL A 169 17.04 -34.93 -17.82
C VAL A 169 18.51 -34.63 -18.14
N GLN A 170 18.78 -33.74 -19.10
CA GLN A 170 20.14 -33.39 -19.51
C GLN A 170 20.72 -32.29 -18.61
N THR A 171 22.04 -32.17 -18.55
CA THR A 171 22.68 -31.18 -17.68
C THR A 171 22.27 -29.74 -18.05
N PRO A 172 21.91 -28.88 -17.07
CA PRO A 172 21.59 -27.47 -17.34
C PRO A 172 22.69 -26.70 -18.05
N LEU A 173 23.95 -27.16 -17.94
CA LEU A 173 25.10 -26.59 -18.64
C LEU A 173 24.97 -26.59 -20.17
N ARG A 174 24.13 -27.45 -20.75
CA ARG A 174 23.84 -27.42 -22.19
C ARG A 174 23.26 -26.08 -22.67
N GLN A 175 22.70 -25.28 -21.78
CA GLN A 175 22.12 -23.97 -22.10
C GLN A 175 23.19 -22.88 -22.30
N PHE A 176 24.45 -23.16 -21.95
CA PHE A 176 25.57 -22.24 -22.15
C PHE A 176 26.32 -22.55 -23.44
N ASN A 177 26.65 -21.49 -24.19
CA ASN A 177 27.46 -21.60 -25.39
C ASN A 177 28.95 -21.79 -25.04
N GLY A 178 29.66 -22.57 -25.85
CA GLY A 178 31.12 -22.75 -25.73
C GLY A 178 31.57 -23.94 -24.89
N ILE A 179 30.65 -24.82 -24.45
CA ILE A 179 31.00 -26.09 -23.81
C ILE A 179 31.00 -27.23 -24.86
N PRO A 180 32.12 -27.93 -25.07
CA PRO A 180 32.17 -29.10 -25.96
C PRO A 180 31.19 -30.20 -25.53
N ASN A 181 30.48 -30.81 -26.50
CA ASN A 181 29.52 -31.88 -26.22
C ASN A 181 30.16 -33.09 -25.50
N GLU A 182 31.45 -33.36 -25.75
CA GLU A 182 32.18 -34.41 -25.04
C GLU A 182 32.27 -34.16 -23.53
N ILE A 183 32.41 -32.90 -23.11
CA ILE A 183 32.46 -32.51 -21.70
C ILE A 183 31.06 -32.62 -21.08
N LEU A 184 30.03 -32.17 -21.79
CA LEU A 184 28.63 -32.30 -21.36
C LEU A 184 28.25 -33.77 -21.14
N MET A 185 28.61 -34.66 -22.08
CA MET A 185 28.36 -36.10 -21.95
C MET A 185 29.17 -36.74 -20.81
N LYS A 186 30.38 -36.24 -20.50
CA LYS A 186 31.14 -36.71 -19.34
C LYS A 186 30.46 -36.32 -18.03
N LEU A 187 29.93 -35.10 -17.94
CA LEU A 187 29.20 -34.62 -16.77
C LEU A 187 27.92 -35.42 -16.56
N GLU A 188 27.14 -35.65 -17.61
CA GLU A 188 25.91 -36.45 -17.56
C GLU A 188 26.17 -37.91 -17.14
N LYS A 189 27.32 -38.49 -17.48
CA LYS A 189 27.71 -39.85 -17.06
C LYS A 189 28.13 -39.96 -15.60
N LYS A 190 28.41 -38.84 -14.90
CA LYS A 190 28.90 -38.86 -13.52
C LYS A 190 27.80 -39.00 -12.48
N ASP A 191 26.53 -38.87 -12.89
CA ASP A 191 25.33 -38.99 -12.05
C ASP A 191 25.43 -38.18 -10.73
N LEU A 192 25.96 -36.96 -10.84
CA LEU A 192 26.05 -36.02 -9.73
C LEU A 192 24.83 -35.10 -9.78
N ALA A 193 24.11 -34.99 -8.67
CA ALA A 193 22.98 -34.07 -8.55
C ALA A 193 23.42 -32.62 -8.84
N TRP A 194 22.57 -31.85 -9.52
CA TRP A 194 22.91 -30.50 -9.99
C TRP A 194 23.37 -29.57 -8.86
N ASP A 195 22.70 -29.62 -7.70
CA ASP A 195 23.01 -28.76 -6.56
C ASP A 195 24.42 -28.98 -5.99
N ARG A 196 24.96 -30.19 -6.14
CA ARG A 196 26.32 -30.53 -5.66
C ARG A 196 27.42 -29.85 -6.46
N TYR A 197 27.13 -29.34 -7.67
CA TYR A 197 28.12 -28.60 -8.46
C TYR A 197 28.46 -27.23 -7.87
N TYR A 198 27.57 -26.64 -7.04
CA TYR A 198 27.84 -25.37 -6.35
C TYR A 198 28.85 -25.53 -5.20
N ASP A 199 28.93 -26.72 -4.61
CA ASP A 199 29.87 -27.02 -3.51
C ASP A 199 31.32 -27.20 -4.01
N LEU A 200 31.52 -27.40 -5.32
CA LEU A 200 32.82 -27.76 -5.89
C LEU A 200 33.62 -26.53 -6.33
N SER A 201 34.89 -26.51 -5.95
CA SER A 201 35.85 -25.52 -6.46
C SER A 201 36.14 -25.72 -7.96
N SER A 202 36.64 -24.66 -8.60
CA SER A 202 37.04 -24.73 -10.01
C SER A 202 38.10 -25.82 -10.31
N GLN A 203 38.91 -26.20 -9.32
CA GLN A 203 39.90 -27.27 -9.46
C GLN A 203 39.23 -28.65 -9.42
N GLU A 204 38.37 -28.90 -8.44
CA GLU A 204 37.62 -30.15 -8.28
C GLU A 204 36.70 -30.42 -9.48
N ILE A 205 36.05 -29.40 -10.03
CA ILE A 205 35.26 -29.54 -11.27
C ILE A 205 36.17 -29.96 -12.43
N GLY A 206 37.35 -29.36 -12.53
CA GLY A 206 38.35 -29.70 -13.55
C GLY A 206 38.86 -31.14 -13.43
N GLU A 207 39.07 -31.62 -12.21
CA GLU A 207 39.44 -33.01 -11.91
C GLU A 207 38.31 -33.99 -12.22
N LEU A 208 37.06 -33.64 -11.86
CA LEU A 208 35.87 -34.44 -12.08
C LEU A 208 35.69 -34.81 -13.56
N ILE A 209 35.91 -33.86 -14.46
CA ILE A 209 35.84 -34.07 -15.92
C ILE A 209 37.16 -34.53 -16.54
N ARG A 210 38.22 -34.67 -15.74
CA ARG A 210 39.60 -34.96 -16.17
C ARG A 210 40.11 -33.96 -17.23
N TYR A 211 39.75 -32.68 -17.05
CA TYR A 211 40.15 -31.60 -17.94
C TYR A 211 40.28 -30.27 -17.16
N PRO A 212 41.38 -30.08 -16.41
CA PRO A 212 41.56 -28.95 -15.48
C PRO A 212 41.39 -27.56 -16.09
N LYS A 213 41.75 -27.40 -17.38
CA LYS A 213 41.64 -26.12 -18.09
C LYS A 213 40.20 -25.60 -18.19
N MET A 214 39.20 -26.48 -18.27
CA MET A 214 37.78 -26.08 -18.32
C MET A 214 37.14 -25.92 -16.96
N GLY A 215 37.79 -26.34 -15.87
CA GLY A 215 37.24 -26.25 -14.53
C GLY A 215 36.82 -24.83 -14.15
N ARG A 216 37.65 -23.83 -14.47
CA ARG A 216 37.34 -22.40 -14.25
C ARG A 216 36.14 -21.93 -15.07
N THR A 217 36.06 -22.31 -16.34
CA THR A 217 34.97 -21.91 -17.23
C THR A 217 33.64 -22.51 -16.79
N LEU A 218 33.64 -23.79 -16.43
CA LEU A 218 32.45 -24.49 -15.91
C LEU A 218 32.02 -23.93 -14.56
N HIS A 219 32.95 -23.70 -13.64
CA HIS A 219 32.67 -23.07 -12.36
C HIS A 219 31.97 -21.72 -12.54
N ARG A 220 32.46 -20.88 -13.46
CA ARG A 220 31.80 -19.62 -13.81
C ARG A 220 30.39 -19.84 -14.35
N PHE A 221 30.17 -20.78 -15.27
CA PHE A 221 28.84 -21.05 -15.81
C PHE A 221 27.86 -21.60 -14.76
N ILE A 222 28.32 -22.42 -13.82
CA ILE A 222 27.51 -22.89 -12.69
C ILE A 222 27.04 -21.70 -11.84
N HIS A 223 27.94 -20.77 -11.53
CA HIS A 223 27.59 -19.56 -10.74
C HIS A 223 26.83 -18.51 -11.55
N GLN A 224 26.85 -18.57 -12.88
CA GLN A 224 25.99 -17.77 -13.76
C GLN A 224 24.64 -18.44 -14.01
N PHE A 225 24.40 -19.67 -13.54
CA PHE A 225 23.11 -20.31 -13.70
C PHE A 225 22.10 -19.71 -12.74
N PRO A 226 20.92 -19.23 -13.19
CA PRO A 226 19.97 -18.56 -12.30
C PRO A 226 19.51 -19.47 -11.15
N LYS A 227 19.82 -19.04 -9.94
CA LYS A 227 19.45 -19.70 -8.68
C LYS A 227 18.92 -18.65 -7.72
N LEU A 228 17.85 -18.98 -7.00
CA LEU A 228 17.22 -18.11 -6.01
C LEU A 228 17.15 -18.84 -4.68
N ASN A 229 17.52 -18.17 -3.61
CA ASN A 229 17.28 -18.62 -2.25
C ASN A 229 15.95 -18.04 -1.75
N LEU A 230 15.17 -18.84 -1.03
CA LEU A 230 13.83 -18.50 -0.59
C LEU A 230 13.74 -18.59 0.93
N ALA A 231 13.16 -17.56 1.54
CA ALA A 231 12.69 -17.58 2.92
C ALA A 231 11.24 -17.13 2.94
N ALA A 232 10.43 -17.69 3.83
CA ALA A 232 9.02 -17.31 3.95
C ALA A 232 8.64 -17.11 5.41
N HIS A 233 7.96 -15.99 5.67
CA HIS A 233 7.29 -15.73 6.94
C HIS A 233 5.78 -15.89 6.75
N VAL A 234 5.13 -16.60 7.68
CA VAL A 234 3.72 -16.99 7.55
C VAL A 234 2.94 -16.50 8.74
N GLN A 235 1.88 -15.75 8.46
CA GLN A 235 1.02 -15.19 9.49
C GLN A 235 -0.45 -15.52 9.17
N PRO A 236 -1.16 -16.20 10.08
CA PRO A 236 -2.58 -16.40 9.90
C PRO A 236 -3.34 -15.08 10.07
N ILE A 237 -4.12 -14.72 9.05
CA ILE A 237 -5.00 -13.54 9.09
C ILE A 237 -6.37 -13.95 9.60
N THR A 238 -6.91 -15.04 9.05
CA THR A 238 -8.13 -15.68 9.53
C THR A 238 -7.90 -17.19 9.57
N ARG A 239 -8.87 -17.93 10.11
CA ARG A 239 -8.88 -19.39 10.06
C ARG A 239 -8.76 -19.99 8.64
N THR A 240 -9.07 -19.21 7.61
CA THR A 240 -9.13 -19.68 6.21
C THR A 240 -8.18 -18.92 5.28
N VAL A 241 -7.34 -18.02 5.81
CA VAL A 241 -6.41 -17.20 5.02
C VAL A 241 -5.10 -17.02 5.77
N LEU A 242 -4.00 -17.38 5.12
CA LEU A 242 -2.64 -17.02 5.54
C LEU A 242 -2.14 -15.86 4.70
N ARG A 243 -1.42 -14.94 5.33
CA ARG A 243 -0.46 -14.07 4.67
C ARG A 243 0.88 -14.78 4.62
N VAL A 244 1.50 -14.73 3.46
CA VAL A 244 2.84 -15.24 3.22
C VAL A 244 3.68 -14.07 2.71
N GLU A 245 4.74 -13.78 3.44
CA GLU A 245 5.79 -12.85 3.04
C GLU A 245 6.97 -13.69 2.55
N LEU A 246 7.19 -13.70 1.24
CA LEU A 246 8.26 -14.46 0.60
C LEU A 246 9.44 -13.52 0.31
N THR A 247 10.58 -13.80 0.91
CA THR A 247 11.86 -13.17 0.58
C THR A 247 12.59 -14.01 -0.47
N ILE A 248 12.92 -13.38 -1.59
CA ILE A 248 13.67 -13.95 -2.71
C ILE A 248 15.03 -13.28 -2.76
N THR A 249 16.08 -14.05 -2.50
CA THR A 249 17.47 -13.61 -2.57
C THR A 249 18.13 -14.21 -3.82
N PRO A 250 18.53 -13.39 -4.81
CA PRO A 250 19.27 -13.89 -5.96
C PRO A 250 20.63 -14.47 -5.56
N ASP A 251 20.93 -15.70 -6.00
CA ASP A 251 22.17 -16.42 -5.67
C ASP A 251 22.90 -16.87 -6.95
N PHE A 252 23.14 -15.91 -7.84
CA PHE A 252 23.89 -16.13 -9.08
C PHE A 252 24.55 -14.85 -9.59
N GLN A 253 25.61 -15.01 -10.39
CA GLN A 253 26.36 -13.94 -11.00
C GLN A 253 25.69 -13.49 -12.31
N TRP A 254 25.22 -12.24 -12.35
CA TRP A 254 24.64 -11.68 -13.57
C TRP A 254 25.70 -11.47 -14.66
N GLU A 255 25.33 -11.81 -15.89
CA GLU A 255 26.13 -11.62 -17.10
C GLU A 255 25.22 -11.18 -18.25
N ASP A 256 25.44 -9.99 -18.79
CA ASP A 256 24.53 -9.35 -19.76
C ASP A 256 24.32 -10.17 -21.02
N LYS A 257 25.38 -10.85 -21.49
CA LYS A 257 25.32 -11.69 -22.70
C LYS A 257 24.52 -12.97 -22.51
N VAL A 258 24.33 -13.40 -21.25
CA VAL A 258 23.64 -14.64 -20.89
C VAL A 258 22.19 -14.34 -20.50
N HIS A 259 21.98 -13.34 -19.64
CA HIS A 259 20.71 -13.06 -18.98
C HIS A 259 19.90 -11.94 -19.64
N GLY A 260 20.58 -11.05 -20.37
CA GLY A 260 19.99 -9.81 -20.87
C GLY A 260 19.70 -8.82 -19.73
N TYR A 261 18.56 -8.14 -19.81
CA TYR A 261 18.17 -7.11 -18.84
C TYR A 261 17.21 -7.61 -17.75
N VAL A 262 16.45 -8.68 -18.02
CA VAL A 262 15.42 -9.22 -17.13
C VAL A 262 15.38 -10.75 -17.18
N GLU A 263 15.37 -11.36 -16.01
CA GLU A 263 15.12 -12.79 -15.82
C GLU A 263 13.74 -13.04 -15.18
N PRO A 264 12.79 -13.61 -15.93
CA PRO A 264 11.46 -13.93 -15.44
C PRO A 264 11.38 -15.26 -14.67
N PHE A 265 10.57 -15.27 -13.61
CA PHE A 265 10.25 -16.43 -12.78
C PHE A 265 8.76 -16.51 -12.49
N TRP A 266 8.24 -17.72 -12.33
CA TRP A 266 6.93 -17.99 -11.76
C TRP A 266 7.07 -18.35 -10.29
N VAL A 267 6.31 -17.68 -9.45
CA VAL A 267 6.11 -18.05 -8.05
C VAL A 267 4.78 -18.79 -7.98
N ILE A 268 4.79 -20.07 -7.65
CA ILE A 268 3.63 -20.96 -7.62
C ILE A 268 3.52 -21.55 -6.23
N ILE A 269 2.34 -21.42 -5.61
CA ILE A 269 2.06 -22.01 -4.32
C ILE A 269 1.17 -23.22 -4.57
N GLU A 270 1.66 -24.38 -4.15
CA GLU A 270 1.03 -25.67 -4.33
C GLU A 270 0.48 -26.16 -2.98
N ASP A 271 -0.59 -26.94 -3.04
CA ASP A 271 -1.11 -27.67 -1.89
C ASP A 271 -0.16 -28.81 -1.47
N ASN A 272 -0.52 -29.54 -0.40
CA ASN A 272 0.33 -30.60 0.14
C ASN A 272 0.64 -31.71 -0.87
N ASP A 273 -0.30 -32.02 -1.76
CA ASP A 273 -0.18 -33.12 -2.72
C ASP A 273 0.46 -32.67 -4.04
N GLY A 274 0.71 -31.36 -4.18
CA GLY A 274 1.24 -30.75 -5.39
C GLY A 274 0.28 -30.85 -6.58
N GLU A 275 -1.03 -31.01 -6.33
CA GLU A 275 -2.05 -31.18 -7.36
C GLU A 275 -2.66 -29.83 -7.76
N TYR A 276 -2.90 -28.95 -6.79
CA TYR A 276 -3.60 -27.70 -6.99
C TYR A 276 -2.71 -26.48 -6.74
N ILE A 277 -2.82 -25.50 -7.64
CA ILE A 277 -2.20 -24.19 -7.47
C ILE A 277 -3.15 -23.32 -6.65
N LEU A 278 -2.71 -22.93 -5.46
CA LEU A 278 -3.43 -22.06 -4.54
C LEU A 278 -3.24 -20.58 -4.88
N HIS A 279 -2.05 -20.23 -5.36
CA HIS A 279 -1.68 -18.89 -5.79
C HIS A 279 -0.57 -18.98 -6.84
N HIS A 280 -0.54 -18.05 -7.78
CA HIS A 280 0.61 -17.85 -8.66
C HIS A 280 0.81 -16.38 -8.99
N GLU A 281 2.07 -15.98 -9.14
CA GLU A 281 2.46 -14.64 -9.53
C GLU A 281 3.71 -14.67 -10.43
N TYR A 282 3.82 -13.72 -11.36
CA TYR A 282 4.94 -13.61 -12.28
C TYR A 282 5.95 -12.57 -11.78
N PHE A 283 7.13 -13.05 -11.38
CA PHE A 283 8.22 -12.24 -10.82
C PHE A 283 9.25 -11.90 -11.90
N LEU A 284 9.63 -10.62 -11.98
CA LEU A 284 10.61 -10.12 -12.95
C LEU A 284 11.85 -9.59 -12.23
N LEU A 285 12.92 -10.38 -12.21
CA LEU A 285 14.22 -9.94 -11.68
C LEU A 285 14.93 -9.07 -12.72
N LYS A 286 15.14 -7.79 -12.40
CA LYS A 286 15.88 -6.85 -13.26
C LYS A 286 17.34 -6.82 -12.84
N LYS A 287 18.25 -6.64 -13.81
CA LYS A 287 19.69 -6.51 -13.58
C LYS A 287 20.06 -5.55 -12.43
N GLN A 288 19.38 -4.42 -12.35
CA GLN A 288 19.70 -3.35 -11.39
C GLN A 288 19.44 -3.71 -9.93
N TYR A 289 18.72 -4.80 -9.66
CA TYR A 289 18.34 -5.22 -8.31
C TYR A 289 18.95 -6.58 -7.95
N ILE A 290 19.97 -7.06 -8.69
CA ILE A 290 20.54 -8.39 -8.45
C ILE A 290 21.14 -8.56 -7.04
N ASP A 291 21.68 -7.48 -6.47
CA ASP A 291 22.32 -7.48 -5.15
C ASP A 291 21.32 -7.15 -4.01
N GLU A 292 20.02 -7.07 -4.32
CA GLU A 292 18.96 -6.73 -3.35
C GLU A 292 18.05 -7.94 -3.07
N ASP A 293 17.60 -8.06 -1.83
CA ASP A 293 16.53 -8.98 -1.45
C ASP A 293 15.19 -8.45 -1.95
N HIS A 294 14.34 -9.34 -2.47
CA HIS A 294 13.03 -8.98 -2.98
C HIS A 294 11.94 -9.61 -2.11
N THR A 295 11.02 -8.79 -1.62
CA THR A 295 9.88 -9.27 -0.82
C THR A 295 8.62 -9.32 -1.67
N LEU A 296 7.93 -10.47 -1.66
CA LEU A 296 6.61 -10.66 -2.27
C LEU A 296 5.60 -11.04 -1.18
N ASN A 297 4.60 -10.17 -1.01
CA ASN A 297 3.52 -10.37 -0.04
C ASN A 297 2.27 -10.87 -0.76
N PHE A 298 1.74 -12.04 -0.39
CA PHE A 298 0.48 -12.57 -0.95
C PHE A 298 -0.30 -13.37 0.09
N THR A 299 -1.54 -13.72 -0.23
CA THR A 299 -2.39 -14.53 0.65
C THR A 299 -2.78 -15.85 0.02
N VAL A 300 -2.83 -16.90 0.83
CA VAL A 300 -3.22 -18.25 0.41
C VAL A 300 -4.36 -18.78 1.26
N PRO A 301 -5.32 -19.52 0.66
CA PRO A 301 -6.40 -20.13 1.41
C PRO A 301 -5.93 -21.33 2.24
N ILE A 302 -6.54 -21.52 3.41
CA ILE A 302 -6.46 -22.77 4.17
C ILE A 302 -7.83 -23.44 4.14
N TYR A 303 -7.80 -24.76 3.94
CA TYR A 303 -8.97 -25.62 3.98
C TYR A 303 -8.94 -26.51 5.23
N GLU A 304 -10.12 -26.94 5.68
CA GLU A 304 -10.25 -27.98 6.71
C GLU A 304 -10.47 -29.34 6.01
N PRO A 305 -9.77 -30.42 6.43
CA PRO A 305 -8.77 -30.49 7.51
C PRO A 305 -7.46 -29.77 7.17
N LEU A 306 -6.80 -29.19 8.18
CA LEU A 306 -5.54 -28.44 8.01
C LEU A 306 -4.46 -29.35 7.40
N PRO A 307 -3.90 -29.02 6.22
CA PRO A 307 -2.81 -29.78 5.63
C PRO A 307 -1.53 -29.67 6.48
N PRO A 308 -0.59 -30.62 6.39
CA PRO A 308 0.64 -30.57 7.16
C PRO A 308 1.60 -29.49 6.64
N GLN A 309 1.57 -29.19 5.33
CA GLN A 309 2.42 -28.19 4.70
C GLN A 309 1.86 -27.75 3.34
N TYR A 310 2.37 -26.63 2.84
CA TYR A 310 2.28 -26.20 1.44
C TYR A 310 3.68 -26.07 0.84
N PHE A 311 3.77 -25.93 -0.49
CA PHE A 311 5.03 -25.71 -1.17
C PHE A 311 5.03 -24.40 -1.95
N ILE A 312 6.06 -23.58 -1.76
CA ILE A 312 6.36 -22.47 -2.66
C ILE A 312 7.39 -22.97 -3.67
N ARG A 313 7.02 -22.96 -4.95
CA ARG A 313 7.92 -23.24 -6.06
C ARG A 313 8.21 -21.95 -6.80
N VAL A 314 9.49 -21.57 -6.89
CA VAL A 314 9.95 -20.50 -7.76
C VAL A 314 10.72 -21.11 -8.92
N VAL A 315 10.18 -20.98 -10.14
CA VAL A 315 10.72 -21.62 -11.33
C VAL A 315 10.99 -20.58 -12.42
N SER A 316 12.17 -20.62 -13.03
CA SER A 316 12.48 -19.71 -14.14
C SER A 316 11.49 -19.92 -15.29
N ASP A 317 11.08 -18.87 -16.00
CA ASP A 317 10.26 -19.02 -17.20
C ASP A 317 11.08 -19.54 -18.40
N LYS A 318 12.39 -19.22 -18.43
CA LYS A 318 13.29 -19.49 -19.57
C LYS A 318 14.24 -20.66 -19.38
N TRP A 319 14.71 -20.88 -18.15
CA TRP A 319 15.80 -21.80 -17.88
C TRP A 319 15.29 -23.19 -17.44
N LEU A 320 15.81 -24.25 -18.08
CA LEU A 320 15.61 -25.64 -17.66
C LEU A 320 16.49 -25.95 -16.45
N GLY A 321 15.92 -26.60 -15.43
CA GLY A 321 16.63 -26.95 -14.20
C GLY A 321 16.78 -25.81 -13.19
N SER A 322 16.33 -24.60 -13.52
CA SER A 322 16.31 -23.46 -12.59
C SER A 322 14.98 -23.43 -11.85
N GLN A 323 14.96 -24.06 -10.68
CA GLN A 323 13.83 -24.04 -9.77
C GLN A 323 14.30 -24.17 -8.32
N THR A 324 13.56 -23.54 -7.40
CA THR A 324 13.74 -23.68 -5.96
C THR A 324 12.38 -23.99 -5.34
N VAL A 325 12.33 -24.95 -4.41
CA VAL A 325 11.11 -25.33 -3.70
C VAL A 325 11.32 -25.14 -2.21
N LEU A 326 10.41 -24.41 -1.56
CA LEU A 326 10.41 -24.14 -0.12
C LEU A 326 9.13 -24.74 0.51
N PRO A 327 9.25 -25.76 1.38
CA PRO A 327 8.11 -26.27 2.13
C PRO A 327 7.75 -25.32 3.29
N ILE A 328 6.47 -24.97 3.40
CA ILE A 328 5.91 -24.23 4.52
C ILE A 328 5.20 -25.22 5.43
N SER A 329 5.80 -25.50 6.60
CA SER A 329 5.22 -26.41 7.59
C SER A 329 4.14 -25.73 8.42
N PHE A 330 3.01 -26.42 8.59
CA PHE A 330 1.89 -25.99 9.45
C PHE A 330 1.84 -26.76 10.79
N ARG A 331 2.88 -27.52 11.12
CA ARG A 331 2.95 -28.32 12.36
C ARG A 331 2.73 -27.51 13.64
N HIS A 332 3.21 -26.28 13.67
CA HIS A 332 3.10 -25.37 14.81
C HIS A 332 2.13 -24.20 14.53
N LEU A 333 1.33 -24.31 13.46
CA LEU A 333 0.38 -23.29 13.08
C LEU A 333 -0.88 -23.37 13.95
N ILE A 334 -1.10 -22.32 14.72
CA ILE A 334 -2.28 -22.05 15.52
C ILE A 334 -3.15 -21.09 14.73
N LEU A 335 -4.25 -21.61 14.21
CA LEU A 335 -5.24 -20.79 13.51
C LEU A 335 -6.10 -20.03 14.52
N PRO A 336 -6.49 -18.78 14.21
CA PRO A 336 -7.46 -18.04 14.99
C PRO A 336 -8.77 -18.82 15.17
N GLU A 337 -9.46 -18.52 16.28
CA GLU A 337 -10.82 -18.99 16.48
C GLU A 337 -11.77 -18.48 15.39
N LYS A 338 -12.86 -19.21 15.16
CA LYS A 338 -13.90 -18.74 14.24
C LYS A 338 -14.61 -17.55 14.87
N TYR A 339 -14.66 -16.44 14.14
CA TYR A 339 -15.29 -15.22 14.63
C TYR A 339 -16.78 -15.41 14.95
N PRO A 340 -17.30 -14.71 15.97
CA PRO A 340 -18.72 -14.73 16.27
C PRO A 340 -19.53 -14.11 15.13
N PRO A 341 -20.80 -14.51 14.96
CA PRO A 341 -21.67 -13.89 13.96
C PRO A 341 -21.86 -12.39 14.28
N PRO A 342 -22.03 -11.55 13.24
CA PRO A 342 -22.30 -10.13 13.42
C PRO A 342 -23.68 -9.91 14.06
N THR A 343 -23.87 -8.73 14.65
CA THR A 343 -25.15 -8.25 15.17
C THR A 343 -26.17 -8.16 14.03
N GLU A 344 -27.29 -8.85 14.20
CA GLU A 344 -28.41 -8.75 13.26
C GLU A 344 -29.03 -7.35 13.32
N LEU A 345 -29.33 -6.80 12.14
CA LEU A 345 -30.11 -5.57 12.03
C LEU A 345 -31.58 -5.91 12.28
N LEU A 346 -32.13 -5.39 13.37
CA LEU A 346 -33.51 -5.60 13.74
C LEU A 346 -34.42 -4.75 12.83
N ASP A 347 -35.56 -5.32 12.43
CA ASP A 347 -36.61 -4.59 11.70
C ASP A 347 -37.41 -3.71 12.68
N LEU A 348 -36.76 -2.62 13.12
CA LEU A 348 -37.33 -1.65 14.03
C LEU A 348 -38.08 -0.58 13.25
N GLN A 349 -39.16 -0.06 13.86
CA GLN A 349 -39.81 1.13 13.34
C GLN A 349 -38.80 2.29 13.29
N PRO A 350 -38.61 2.97 12.14
CA PRO A 350 -37.65 4.05 12.01
C PRO A 350 -37.84 5.12 13.08
N LEU A 351 -36.79 5.45 13.81
CA LEU A 351 -36.86 6.37 14.93
C LEU A 351 -37.04 7.81 14.43
N PRO A 352 -38.11 8.53 14.81
CA PRO A 352 -38.28 9.92 14.42
C PRO A 352 -37.28 10.83 15.16
N VAL A 353 -36.88 11.94 14.55
CA VAL A 353 -35.97 12.93 15.16
C VAL A 353 -36.50 13.46 16.50
N THR A 354 -37.83 13.52 16.66
CA THR A 354 -38.51 13.92 17.91
C THR A 354 -38.23 12.99 19.10
N ALA A 355 -37.59 11.84 18.88
CA ALA A 355 -37.12 10.97 19.96
C ALA A 355 -36.01 11.60 20.81
N LEU A 356 -35.35 12.66 20.33
CA LEU A 356 -34.35 13.43 21.09
C LEU A 356 -34.97 14.20 22.27
N ARG A 357 -36.28 14.50 22.21
CA ARG A 357 -37.04 15.19 23.29
C ARG A 357 -36.45 16.54 23.70
N ASN A 358 -35.80 17.24 22.77
CA ASN A 358 -35.24 18.56 22.98
C ASN A 358 -35.33 19.35 21.67
N PRO A 359 -36.15 20.42 21.61
CA PRO A 359 -36.35 21.18 20.37
C PRO A 359 -35.06 21.75 19.76
N SER A 360 -34.09 22.14 20.59
CA SER A 360 -32.79 22.64 20.11
C SER A 360 -31.95 21.56 19.45
N TYR A 361 -32.07 20.30 19.89
CA TYR A 361 -31.36 19.18 19.25
C TYR A 361 -32.09 18.73 17.99
N GLU A 362 -33.42 18.68 18.02
CA GLU A 362 -34.25 18.33 16.87
C GLU A 362 -34.00 19.30 15.69
N ALA A 363 -33.79 20.58 15.99
CA ALA A 363 -33.46 21.60 15.00
C ALA A 363 -32.13 21.34 14.24
N LEU A 364 -31.22 20.53 14.78
CA LEU A 364 -29.95 20.20 14.13
C LEU A 364 -30.10 19.15 13.01
N TYR A 365 -31.23 18.44 12.96
CA TYR A 365 -31.45 17.29 12.08
C TYR A 365 -32.67 17.45 11.16
N GLN A 366 -32.98 18.68 10.74
CA GLN A 366 -34.18 18.97 9.94
C GLN A 366 -34.12 18.41 8.51
N ASP A 367 -32.93 18.03 8.03
CA ASP A 367 -32.72 17.49 6.68
C ASP A 367 -33.41 16.14 6.45
N PHE A 368 -33.73 15.40 7.52
CA PHE A 368 -34.43 14.12 7.45
C PHE A 368 -35.41 13.95 8.60
N LYS A 369 -36.44 13.12 8.41
CA LYS A 369 -37.52 12.93 9.41
C LYS A 369 -37.26 11.78 10.39
N HIS A 370 -36.52 10.77 9.94
CA HIS A 370 -36.24 9.56 10.71
C HIS A 370 -34.77 9.20 10.59
N PHE A 371 -34.21 8.70 11.69
CA PHE A 371 -32.90 8.08 11.68
C PHE A 371 -32.92 6.76 10.89
N ASN A 372 -31.77 6.40 10.33
CA ASN A 372 -31.65 5.16 9.58
C ASN A 372 -31.75 3.92 10.51
N PRO A 373 -31.88 2.69 9.97
CA PRO A 373 -32.05 1.49 10.80
C PRO A 373 -30.90 1.24 11.78
N VAL A 374 -29.65 1.46 11.36
CA VAL A 374 -28.46 1.31 12.22
C VAL A 374 -28.55 2.29 13.39
N GLN A 375 -28.76 3.57 13.10
CA GLN A 375 -28.92 4.65 14.08
C GLN A 375 -30.08 4.38 15.04
N THR A 376 -31.22 3.90 14.53
CA THR A 376 -32.40 3.53 15.32
C THR A 376 -32.08 2.43 16.33
N GLN A 377 -31.38 1.38 15.92
CA GLN A 377 -31.03 0.25 16.80
C GLN A 377 -30.01 0.66 17.88
N VAL A 378 -29.04 1.51 17.57
CA VAL A 378 -28.00 1.93 18.54
C VAL A 378 -28.44 3.09 19.43
N PHE A 379 -29.50 3.83 19.07
CA PHE A 379 -29.93 5.07 19.72
C PHE A 379 -30.12 4.91 21.23
N THR A 380 -30.82 3.86 21.67
CA THR A 380 -31.15 3.69 23.09
C THR A 380 -29.90 3.61 23.97
N VAL A 381 -28.86 2.89 23.52
CA VAL A 381 -27.62 2.76 24.30
C VAL A 381 -26.79 4.04 24.20
N LEU A 382 -26.67 4.64 23.02
CA LEU A 382 -25.87 5.85 22.85
C LEU A 382 -26.47 7.08 23.54
N TYR A 383 -27.80 7.23 23.49
CA TYR A 383 -28.49 8.42 23.93
C TYR A 383 -29.10 8.31 25.34
N ASN A 384 -29.57 7.13 25.75
CA ASN A 384 -30.25 6.96 27.04
C ASN A 384 -29.36 6.36 28.14
N THR A 385 -28.24 5.71 27.78
CA THR A 385 -27.28 5.16 28.75
C THR A 385 -25.93 5.87 28.68
N ASP A 386 -25.05 5.56 29.63
CA ASP A 386 -23.69 6.09 29.72
C ASP A 386 -22.64 4.99 29.56
N ASP A 387 -23.03 3.84 28.98
CA ASP A 387 -22.15 2.71 28.75
C ASP A 387 -21.13 3.02 27.65
N ASN A 388 -20.01 2.31 27.68
CA ASN A 388 -19.06 2.28 26.57
C ASN A 388 -19.68 1.51 25.40
N VAL A 389 -19.50 2.03 24.18
CA VAL A 389 -20.16 1.50 22.99
C VAL A 389 -19.15 1.33 21.85
N LEU A 390 -19.21 0.19 21.17
CA LEU A 390 -18.59 -0.01 19.85
C LEU A 390 -19.69 -0.09 18.81
N VAL A 391 -19.66 0.81 17.82
CA VAL A 391 -20.52 0.74 16.62
C VAL A 391 -19.64 0.46 15.41
N ALA A 392 -19.57 -0.81 15.03
CA ALA A 392 -18.93 -1.30 13.81
C ALA A 392 -19.99 -1.44 12.71
N ALA A 393 -19.98 -0.53 11.74
CA ALA A 393 -20.90 -0.50 10.61
C ALA A 393 -20.20 0.04 9.35
N PRO A 394 -20.58 -0.40 8.13
CA PRO A 394 -19.90 0.01 6.91
C PRO A 394 -19.86 1.53 6.71
N THR A 395 -18.81 2.04 6.06
CA THR A 395 -18.75 3.45 5.63
C THR A 395 -20.00 3.83 4.83
N GLY A 396 -20.61 4.97 5.18
CA GLY A 396 -21.92 5.40 4.67
C GLY A 396 -23.11 5.04 5.55
N SER A 397 -22.93 4.29 6.65
CA SER A 397 -24.03 3.94 7.58
C SER A 397 -24.44 5.07 8.55
N GLY A 398 -23.83 6.25 8.44
CA GLY A 398 -24.16 7.40 9.28
C GLY A 398 -23.62 7.32 10.71
N LYS A 399 -22.44 6.69 10.90
CA LYS A 399 -21.75 6.55 12.21
C LYS A 399 -21.48 7.90 12.89
N THR A 400 -21.27 8.96 12.12
CA THR A 400 -21.06 10.32 12.65
C THR A 400 -22.21 10.75 13.57
N ILE A 401 -23.47 10.46 13.19
CA ILE A 401 -24.64 10.77 14.03
C ILE A 401 -24.63 9.94 15.32
N CYS A 402 -24.07 8.73 15.30
CA CYS A 402 -23.89 7.91 16.51
C CYS A 402 -22.94 8.59 17.51
N ALA A 403 -21.85 9.20 17.04
CA ALA A 403 -20.99 10.05 17.88
C ALA A 403 -21.75 11.26 18.42
N GLU A 404 -22.55 11.92 17.57
CA GLU A 404 -23.35 13.08 17.96
C GLU A 404 -24.37 12.72 19.05
N PHE A 405 -25.01 11.55 19.02
CA PHE A 405 -25.88 11.09 20.11
C PHE A 405 -25.15 11.05 21.46
N ALA A 406 -23.91 10.56 21.49
CA ALA A 406 -23.11 10.52 22.70
C ALA A 406 -22.75 11.93 23.20
N ILE A 407 -22.43 12.87 22.29
CA ILE A 407 -22.17 14.28 22.62
C ILE A 407 -23.42 14.93 23.21
N LEU A 408 -24.58 14.75 22.58
CA LEU A 408 -25.85 15.32 23.05
C LEU A 408 -26.27 14.75 24.40
N ARG A 409 -26.07 13.44 24.64
CA ARG A 409 -26.26 12.81 25.96
C ARG A 409 -25.35 13.45 27.00
N ASN A 410 -24.08 13.67 26.67
CA ASN A 410 -23.14 14.31 27.60
C ASN A 410 -23.55 15.76 27.90
N HIS A 411 -24.05 16.49 26.89
CA HIS A 411 -24.57 17.87 27.04
C HIS A 411 -25.84 17.93 27.91
N GLN A 412 -26.71 16.91 27.87
CA GLN A 412 -27.93 16.84 28.70
C GLN A 412 -27.66 16.78 30.21
N LYS A 413 -26.47 16.35 30.65
CA LYS A 413 -26.14 16.20 32.08
C LYS A 413 -26.02 17.53 32.83
N GLY A 414 -26.19 18.66 32.14
CA GLY A 414 -26.33 19.99 32.74
C GLY A 414 -25.02 20.63 33.19
N PRO A 415 -25.08 21.86 33.75
CA PRO A 415 -23.91 22.65 34.16
C PRO A 415 -23.12 22.06 35.34
N ASP A 416 -23.69 21.12 36.09
CA ASP A 416 -23.03 20.44 37.21
C ASP A 416 -21.96 19.43 36.76
N SER A 417 -21.93 19.08 35.46
CA SER A 417 -20.90 18.23 34.85
C SER A 417 -20.05 19.07 33.91
N THR A 418 -18.73 19.11 34.13
CA THR A 418 -17.79 19.75 33.19
C THR A 418 -17.77 18.97 31.87
N LEU A 419 -18.62 19.37 30.93
CA LEU A 419 -18.70 18.80 29.60
C LEU A 419 -17.36 18.92 28.88
N ARG A 420 -16.74 17.78 28.62
CA ARG A 420 -15.46 17.69 27.91
C ARG A 420 -15.42 16.41 27.10
N ALA A 421 -15.90 16.52 25.86
CA ALA A 421 -15.89 15.46 24.87
C ALA A 421 -14.66 15.60 23.99
N VAL A 422 -13.88 14.54 23.87
CA VAL A 422 -12.74 14.47 22.95
C VAL A 422 -13.14 13.54 21.81
N TYR A 423 -12.97 13.99 20.58
CA TYR A 423 -13.18 13.21 19.37
C TYR A 423 -11.84 13.04 18.67
N ILE A 424 -11.44 11.78 18.50
CA ILE A 424 -10.24 11.39 17.79
C ILE A 424 -10.64 10.99 16.38
N ALA A 425 -10.23 11.80 15.41
CA ALA A 425 -10.22 11.43 14.01
C ALA A 425 -8.88 10.77 13.69
N PRO A 426 -8.83 9.68 12.92
CA PRO A 426 -7.56 9.00 12.61
C PRO A 426 -6.65 9.85 11.71
N LEU A 427 -7.21 10.81 10.97
CA LEU A 427 -6.51 11.62 9.97
C LEU A 427 -6.90 13.10 10.10
N GLU A 428 -5.94 13.98 9.82
CA GLU A 428 -6.13 15.43 9.88
C GLU A 428 -7.25 15.94 8.97
N ALA A 429 -7.42 15.34 7.79
CA ALA A 429 -8.46 15.77 6.86
C ALA A 429 -9.87 15.52 7.41
N ILE A 430 -10.08 14.37 8.08
CA ILE A 430 -11.34 14.03 8.76
C ILE A 430 -11.54 14.95 9.96
N ALA A 431 -10.50 15.24 10.74
CA ALA A 431 -10.56 16.19 11.84
C ALA A 431 -11.07 17.57 11.38
N LYS A 432 -10.52 18.11 10.29
CA LYS A 432 -10.93 19.40 9.72
C LYS A 432 -12.35 19.39 9.19
N GLU A 433 -12.75 18.31 8.53
CA GLU A 433 -14.13 18.14 8.05
C GLU A 433 -15.12 18.15 9.22
N ARG A 434 -14.82 17.37 10.27
CA ARG A 434 -15.65 17.29 11.48
C ARG A 434 -15.68 18.59 12.25
N TYR A 435 -14.56 19.32 12.32
CA TYR A 435 -14.53 20.65 12.93
C TYR A 435 -15.47 21.63 12.23
N ARG A 436 -15.44 21.68 10.89
CA ARG A 436 -16.34 22.55 10.12
C ARG A 436 -17.82 22.20 10.32
N ASP A 437 -18.15 20.91 10.37
CA ASP A 437 -19.52 20.45 10.58
C ASP A 437 -20.01 20.75 12.00
N TRP A 438 -19.23 20.38 13.02
CA TRP A 438 -19.61 20.55 14.42
C TRP A 438 -19.52 21.98 14.94
N GLU A 439 -18.64 22.81 14.40
CA GLU A 439 -18.67 24.26 14.68
C GLU A 439 -19.95 24.89 14.13
N ARG A 440 -20.44 24.43 12.97
CA ARG A 440 -21.74 24.88 12.44
C ARG A 440 -22.91 24.34 13.27
N LYS A 441 -22.93 23.04 13.58
CA LYS A 441 -24.04 22.39 14.32
C LYS A 441 -24.03 22.71 15.81
N PHE A 442 -22.96 22.38 16.53
CA PHE A 442 -22.87 22.55 17.98
C PHE A 442 -22.39 23.92 18.40
N GLY A 443 -21.43 24.50 17.67
CA GLY A 443 -20.92 25.85 17.92
C GLY A 443 -22.01 26.90 17.75
N LYS A 444 -22.47 27.09 16.52
CA LYS A 444 -23.50 28.08 16.20
C LYS A 444 -24.91 27.66 16.62
N GLY A 445 -25.23 26.36 16.57
CA GLY A 445 -26.58 25.86 16.88
C GLY A 445 -26.87 25.68 18.38
N LEU A 446 -25.89 25.23 19.18
CA LEU A 446 -26.07 24.99 20.62
C LEU A 446 -25.23 25.92 21.52
N GLY A 447 -24.36 26.76 20.95
CA GLY A 447 -23.47 27.65 21.72
C GLY A 447 -22.30 26.90 22.40
N MET A 448 -22.00 25.67 21.97
CA MET A 448 -20.91 24.86 22.54
C MET A 448 -19.56 25.32 22.02
N ARG A 449 -18.52 25.32 22.85
CA ARG A 449 -17.17 25.66 22.39
C ARG A 449 -16.50 24.46 21.72
N VAL A 450 -16.52 24.42 20.39
CA VAL A 450 -15.82 23.41 19.58
C VAL A 450 -14.43 23.92 19.22
N VAL A 451 -13.40 23.09 19.43
CA VAL A 451 -12.00 23.43 19.14
C VAL A 451 -11.31 22.29 18.41
N GLU A 452 -10.39 22.62 17.51
CA GLU A 452 -9.50 21.69 16.82
C GLU A 452 -8.08 21.89 17.35
N LEU A 453 -7.40 20.81 17.75
CA LEU A 453 -6.00 20.89 18.19
C LEU A 453 -5.05 21.15 17.01
N THR A 454 -4.06 22.01 17.20
CA THR A 454 -3.12 22.45 16.16
C THR A 454 -1.85 21.59 16.12
N GLY A 455 -1.51 20.90 17.21
CA GLY A 455 -0.24 20.17 17.37
C GLY A 455 0.84 20.98 18.08
N GLU A 456 0.61 22.27 18.35
CA GLU A 456 1.48 23.10 19.17
C GLU A 456 1.07 22.99 20.64
N LEU A 457 1.90 22.34 21.46
CA LEU A 457 1.55 21.98 22.83
C LEU A 457 1.03 23.16 23.69
N ALA A 458 1.68 24.33 23.59
CA ALA A 458 1.29 25.50 24.38
C ALA A 458 -0.09 26.07 23.98
N MET A 459 -0.42 26.00 22.68
CA MET A 459 -1.72 26.42 22.17
C MET A 459 -2.80 25.38 22.48
N ASP A 460 -2.49 24.10 22.30
CA ASP A 460 -3.40 23.00 22.53
C ASP A 460 -3.83 22.88 24.00
N LEU A 461 -2.94 23.20 24.95
CA LEU A 461 -3.31 23.28 26.37
C LEU A 461 -4.36 24.38 26.64
N LYS A 462 -4.25 25.53 25.97
CA LYS A 462 -5.23 26.64 26.07
C LYS A 462 -6.54 26.30 25.38
N LEU A 463 -6.49 25.61 24.25
CA LEU A 463 -7.68 25.13 23.53
C LEU A 463 -8.43 24.09 24.37
N LEU A 464 -7.71 23.13 24.95
CA LEU A 464 -8.28 22.12 25.83
C LEU A 464 -8.91 22.73 27.09
N GLU A 465 -8.31 23.76 27.68
CA GLU A 465 -8.90 24.45 28.83
C GLU A 465 -10.28 25.03 28.50
N LYS A 466 -10.42 25.68 27.33
CA LYS A 466 -11.65 26.38 26.92
C LYS A 466 -12.69 25.47 26.25
N GLY A 467 -12.27 24.44 25.54
CA GLY A 467 -13.12 23.58 24.71
C GLY A 467 -14.08 22.71 25.50
N GLN A 468 -15.29 22.53 24.98
CA GLN A 468 -16.26 21.53 25.43
C GLN A 468 -16.27 20.31 24.51
N VAL A 469 -16.05 20.53 23.21
CA VAL A 469 -15.83 19.49 22.20
C VAL A 469 -14.46 19.73 21.58
N ILE A 470 -13.55 18.78 21.77
CA ILE A 470 -12.16 18.85 21.34
C ILE A 470 -11.98 17.84 20.22
N ILE A 471 -11.62 18.30 19.03
CA ILE A 471 -11.31 17.47 17.88
C ILE A 471 -9.79 17.36 17.76
N SER A 472 -9.29 16.14 17.62
CA SER A 472 -7.85 15.87 17.56
C SER A 472 -7.52 14.67 16.67
N THR A 473 -6.24 14.54 16.32
CA THR A 473 -5.66 13.31 15.75
C THR A 473 -4.97 12.49 16.83
N PRO A 474 -4.64 11.21 16.59
CA PRO A 474 -4.03 10.38 17.62
C PRO A 474 -2.70 10.94 18.14
N GLU A 475 -1.85 11.47 17.26
CA GLU A 475 -0.52 12.00 17.60
C GLU A 475 -0.61 13.27 18.43
N LYS A 476 -1.51 14.20 18.04
CA LYS A 476 -1.75 15.46 18.77
C LYS A 476 -2.27 15.15 20.18
N TRP A 477 -3.19 14.20 20.30
CA TRP A 477 -3.70 13.77 21.60
C TRP A 477 -2.68 12.97 22.42
N ASP A 478 -1.82 12.15 21.80
CA ASP A 478 -0.76 11.41 22.49
C ASP A 478 0.24 12.38 23.15
N ALA A 479 0.77 13.34 22.39
CA ALA A 479 1.66 14.37 22.90
C ALA A 479 1.05 15.17 24.08
N LEU A 480 -0.26 15.41 24.03
CA LEU A 480 -0.99 16.10 25.10
C LEU A 480 -1.32 15.18 26.30
N SER A 481 -1.55 13.89 26.10
CA SER A 481 -1.99 12.99 27.17
C SER A 481 -0.85 12.27 27.89
N ARG A 482 0.38 12.22 27.36
CA ARG A 482 1.56 11.64 28.06
C ARG A 482 1.76 12.18 29.48
N ARG A 483 1.51 13.48 29.70
CA ARG A 483 1.65 14.15 31.02
C ARG A 483 0.32 14.33 31.75
N TRP A 484 -0.61 13.40 31.57
CA TRP A 484 -1.96 13.49 32.15
C TRP A 484 -1.97 13.67 33.67
N LYS A 485 -0.99 13.11 34.42
CA LYS A 485 -0.87 13.31 35.88
C LYS A 485 -0.77 14.80 36.27
N GLN A 486 -0.09 15.59 35.46
CA GLN A 486 0.13 17.03 35.67
C GLN A 486 -0.99 17.88 35.04
N ARG A 487 -1.73 17.32 34.08
CA ARG A 487 -2.73 18.03 33.25
C ARG A 487 -4.15 17.69 33.72
N LYS A 488 -4.67 18.46 34.68
CA LYS A 488 -6.04 18.31 35.25
C LYS A 488 -7.13 18.20 34.18
N PHE A 489 -7.00 18.98 33.11
CA PHE A 489 -7.93 19.05 32.00
C PHE A 489 -8.04 17.76 31.16
N VAL A 490 -7.02 16.90 31.19
CA VAL A 490 -7.05 15.55 30.59
C VAL A 490 -7.82 14.59 31.49
N GLN A 491 -7.63 14.70 32.81
CA GLN A 491 -8.34 13.89 33.82
C GLN A 491 -9.85 14.22 33.91
N GLN A 492 -10.27 15.39 33.40
CA GLN A 492 -11.66 15.86 33.38
C GLN A 492 -12.43 15.44 32.11
N VAL A 493 -11.82 14.69 31.20
CA VAL A 493 -12.52 14.18 30.02
C VAL A 493 -13.65 13.25 30.47
N SER A 494 -14.87 13.52 30.01
CA SER A 494 -16.08 12.75 30.37
C SER A 494 -16.52 11.80 29.27
N LEU A 495 -16.20 12.14 28.02
CA LEU A 495 -16.52 11.36 26.83
C LEU A 495 -15.31 11.34 25.89
N PHE A 496 -14.92 10.14 25.46
CA PHE A 496 -13.83 9.90 24.52
C PHE A 496 -14.38 9.13 23.32
N ILE A 497 -14.50 9.81 22.18
CA ILE A 497 -15.01 9.25 20.94
C ILE A 497 -13.82 8.95 20.03
N VAL A 498 -13.79 7.74 19.50
CA VAL A 498 -12.75 7.31 18.57
C VAL A 498 -13.40 6.91 17.27
N ASP A 499 -13.15 7.66 16.21
CA ASP A 499 -13.69 7.34 14.89
C ASP A 499 -12.73 6.44 14.10
N GLU A 500 -13.32 5.61 13.25
CA GLU A 500 -12.63 4.62 12.42
C GLU A 500 -11.55 3.80 13.18
N LEU A 501 -11.93 3.26 14.34
CA LEU A 501 -11.06 2.49 15.26
C LEU A 501 -10.31 1.34 14.57
N HIS A 502 -10.88 0.76 13.52
CA HIS A 502 -10.23 -0.30 12.73
C HIS A 502 -8.89 0.08 12.10
N LEU A 503 -8.56 1.38 12.01
CA LEU A 503 -7.26 1.85 11.54
C LEU A 503 -6.11 1.55 12.52
N ILE A 504 -6.40 0.94 13.68
CA ILE A 504 -5.39 0.33 14.58
C ILE A 504 -4.48 -0.66 13.87
N GLY A 505 -4.96 -1.35 12.82
CA GLY A 505 -4.15 -2.27 12.04
C GLY A 505 -3.29 -1.63 10.94
N GLY A 506 -3.13 -0.30 10.95
CA GLY A 506 -2.33 0.46 9.99
C GLY A 506 -1.13 1.17 10.64
N GLN A 507 -0.37 1.92 9.84
CA GLN A 507 0.87 2.60 10.28
C GLN A 507 0.68 3.59 11.45
N GLY A 508 -0.42 4.35 11.49
CA GLY A 508 -0.76 5.24 12.62
C GLY A 508 -1.52 4.55 13.76
N GLY A 509 -1.79 3.26 13.60
CA GLY A 509 -2.59 2.46 14.52
C GLY A 509 -2.01 2.27 15.92
N PRO A 510 -0.68 2.06 16.10
CA PRO A 510 -0.07 1.93 17.42
C PRO A 510 -0.33 3.13 18.33
N VAL A 511 -0.27 4.36 17.80
CA VAL A 511 -0.55 5.58 18.56
C VAL A 511 -2.02 5.64 18.97
N LEU A 512 -2.94 5.28 18.05
CA LEU A 512 -4.36 5.18 18.34
C LEU A 512 -4.66 4.16 19.45
N GLU A 513 -4.00 3.01 19.42
CA GLU A 513 -4.11 1.99 20.46
C GLU A 513 -3.60 2.50 21.83
N VAL A 514 -2.43 3.15 21.84
CA VAL A 514 -1.82 3.71 23.05
C VAL A 514 -2.74 4.73 23.71
N ILE A 515 -3.30 5.69 22.96
CA ILE A 515 -4.15 6.72 23.56
C ILE A 515 -5.45 6.14 24.12
N VAL A 516 -6.06 5.16 23.47
CA VAL A 516 -7.28 4.50 23.98
C VAL A 516 -6.97 3.74 25.25
N SER A 517 -5.86 2.99 25.25
CA SER A 517 -5.38 2.24 26.42
C SER A 517 -5.07 3.18 27.59
N ARG A 518 -4.42 4.33 27.31
CA ARG A 518 -4.13 5.37 28.30
C ARG A 518 -5.40 5.99 28.86
N MET A 519 -6.40 6.31 28.03
CA MET A 519 -7.66 6.88 28.53
C MET A 519 -8.41 5.92 29.45
N ARG A 520 -8.36 4.61 29.16
CA ARG A 520 -8.88 3.57 30.06
C ARG A 520 -8.09 3.49 31.36
N TYR A 521 -6.77 3.53 31.28
CA TYR A 521 -5.89 3.54 32.44
C TYR A 521 -6.17 4.74 33.35
N ILE A 522 -6.27 5.95 32.77
CA ILE A 522 -6.62 7.19 33.48
C ILE A 522 -7.99 7.06 34.17
N ALA A 523 -9.00 6.52 33.49
CA ALA A 523 -10.32 6.31 34.06
C ALA A 523 -10.28 5.39 35.31
N SER A 524 -9.42 4.38 35.29
CA SER A 524 -9.19 3.48 36.42
C SER A 524 -8.47 4.16 37.58
N GLN A 525 -7.47 5.00 37.29
CA GLN A 525 -6.62 5.65 38.31
C GLN A 525 -7.32 6.84 38.99
N VAL A 526 -8.15 7.59 38.27
CA VAL A 526 -8.85 8.79 38.79
C VAL A 526 -10.18 8.43 39.45
N GLU A 527 -10.59 7.15 39.40
CA GLU A 527 -11.92 6.65 39.85
C GLU A 527 -13.11 7.41 39.23
N LYS A 528 -12.89 8.03 38.06
CA LYS A 528 -13.92 8.72 37.28
C LYS A 528 -14.15 7.96 35.99
N LYS A 529 -15.41 7.57 35.78
CA LYS A 529 -15.81 6.89 34.56
C LYS A 529 -15.68 7.84 33.36
N ILE A 530 -14.83 7.46 32.41
CA ILE A 530 -14.75 8.09 31.09
C ILE A 530 -15.56 7.21 30.15
N ARG A 531 -16.61 7.77 29.54
CA ARG A 531 -17.40 7.05 28.54
C ARG A 531 -16.61 6.96 27.25
N ILE A 532 -16.40 5.75 26.72
CA ILE A 532 -15.70 5.52 25.45
C ILE A 532 -16.72 5.10 24.39
N VAL A 533 -16.77 5.84 23.28
CA VAL A 533 -17.58 5.50 22.11
C VAL A 533 -16.65 5.29 20.92
N ALA A 534 -16.51 4.05 20.48
CA ALA A 534 -15.73 3.71 19.31
C ALA A 534 -16.64 3.52 18.10
N LEU A 535 -16.28 4.14 16.99
CA LEU A 535 -16.91 3.94 15.70
C LEU A 535 -15.93 3.23 14.79
N SER A 536 -16.43 2.30 13.99
CA SER A 536 -15.58 1.53 13.08
C SER A 536 -16.36 1.04 11.88
N THR A 537 -15.67 0.54 10.85
CA THR A 537 -16.27 -0.31 9.83
C THR A 537 -16.64 -1.69 10.42
N SER A 538 -17.33 -2.53 9.66
CA SER A 538 -17.65 -3.90 10.08
C SER A 538 -16.38 -4.73 10.32
N LEU A 539 -16.28 -5.43 11.46
CA LEU A 539 -15.06 -6.16 11.85
C LEU A 539 -15.34 -7.63 12.15
N ALA A 540 -14.37 -8.48 11.85
CA ALA A 540 -14.46 -9.91 12.20
C ALA A 540 -14.33 -10.11 13.72
N ASN A 541 -13.35 -9.45 14.33
CA ASN A 541 -13.01 -9.58 15.75
C ASN A 541 -13.50 -8.39 16.60
N ALA A 542 -14.70 -7.86 16.30
CA ALA A 542 -15.28 -6.73 17.04
C ALA A 542 -15.44 -6.99 18.55
N LYS A 543 -15.60 -8.27 18.95
CA LYS A 543 -15.69 -8.67 20.35
C LYS A 543 -14.44 -8.26 21.13
N ASP A 544 -13.25 -8.51 20.60
CA ASP A 544 -12.00 -8.21 21.29
C ASP A 544 -11.79 -6.70 21.45
N LEU A 545 -12.17 -5.93 20.44
CA LEU A 545 -12.15 -4.46 20.49
C LEU A 545 -13.19 -3.94 21.50
N GLY A 546 -14.39 -4.52 21.52
CA GLY A 546 -15.44 -4.20 22.48
C GLY A 546 -15.00 -4.44 23.92
N GLU A 547 -14.48 -5.63 24.21
CA GLU A 547 -13.93 -5.98 25.53
C GLU A 547 -12.74 -5.10 25.89
N TRP A 548 -11.86 -4.81 24.93
CA TRP A 548 -10.74 -3.90 25.13
C TRP A 548 -11.22 -2.50 25.50
N ILE A 549 -12.20 -1.89 24.83
CA ILE A 549 -12.70 -0.56 25.24
C ILE A 549 -13.59 -0.60 26.50
N GLY A 550 -13.87 -1.79 27.05
CA GLY A 550 -14.77 -1.99 28.18
C GLY A 550 -16.26 -1.84 27.82
N ALA A 551 -16.62 -2.05 26.56
CA ALA A 551 -18.02 -2.14 26.15
C ALA A 551 -18.64 -3.45 26.64
N SER A 552 -19.85 -3.35 27.20
CA SER A 552 -20.65 -4.53 27.55
C SER A 552 -21.19 -5.20 26.29
N SER A 553 -21.75 -6.41 26.43
CA SER A 553 -22.46 -7.08 25.34
C SER A 553 -23.62 -6.25 24.78
N HIS A 554 -24.23 -5.38 25.60
CA HIS A 554 -25.29 -4.45 25.18
C HIS A 554 -24.74 -3.21 24.44
N GLY A 555 -23.47 -2.86 24.66
CA GLY A 555 -22.78 -1.76 23.97
C GLY A 555 -22.02 -2.21 22.72
N LEU A 556 -22.07 -3.50 22.35
CA LEU A 556 -21.36 -4.04 21.20
C LEU A 556 -22.30 -4.22 20.00
N PHE A 557 -22.21 -3.30 19.03
CA PHE A 557 -22.95 -3.36 17.77
C PHE A 557 -21.97 -3.56 16.61
N ASN A 558 -21.98 -4.75 16.01
CA ASN A 558 -21.13 -5.08 14.86
C ASN A 558 -21.97 -5.59 13.69
N PHE A 559 -22.35 -4.71 12.78
CA PHE A 559 -23.19 -5.04 11.64
C PHE A 559 -22.37 -5.64 10.50
N PRO A 560 -22.92 -6.55 9.68
CA PRO A 560 -22.22 -7.11 8.54
C PRO A 560 -21.99 -6.07 7.42
N PRO A 561 -20.98 -6.26 6.54
CA PRO A 561 -20.66 -5.34 5.42
C PRO A 561 -21.83 -4.99 4.49
N GLY A 562 -22.81 -5.90 4.37
CA GLY A 562 -24.01 -5.72 3.56
C GLY A 562 -25.09 -4.84 4.17
N VAL A 563 -25.05 -4.56 5.49
CA VAL A 563 -26.00 -3.65 6.15
C VAL A 563 -25.60 -2.21 5.83
N ARG A 564 -26.26 -1.64 4.82
CA ARG A 564 -26.06 -0.27 4.36
C ARG A 564 -27.41 0.40 4.13
N PRO A 565 -27.58 1.70 4.47
CA PRO A 565 -28.79 2.45 4.14
C PRO A 565 -29.07 2.48 2.63
N VAL A 566 -27.99 2.54 1.82
CA VAL A 566 -28.04 2.41 0.36
C VAL A 566 -27.31 1.12 -0.02
N PRO A 567 -28.01 0.11 -0.58
CA PRO A 567 -27.38 -1.13 -1.04
C PRO A 567 -26.26 -0.87 -2.06
N LEU A 568 -25.17 -1.63 -1.98
CA LEU A 568 -24.00 -1.46 -2.84
C LEU A 568 -23.75 -2.70 -3.71
N GLU A 569 -23.74 -2.53 -5.03
CA GLU A 569 -23.36 -3.58 -6.00
C GLU A 569 -21.86 -3.51 -6.30
N ILE A 570 -21.10 -4.57 -6.01
CA ILE A 570 -19.64 -4.60 -6.16
C ILE A 570 -19.24 -5.53 -7.32
N HIS A 571 -18.51 -4.99 -8.30
CA HIS A 571 -17.98 -5.74 -9.44
C HIS A 571 -16.45 -5.71 -9.41
N ILE A 572 -15.80 -6.88 -9.33
CA ILE A 572 -14.33 -6.97 -9.30
C ILE A 572 -13.84 -7.59 -10.61
N GLN A 573 -12.98 -6.87 -11.33
CA GLN A 573 -12.37 -7.31 -12.58
C GLN A 573 -10.84 -7.38 -12.43
N GLY A 574 -10.28 -8.58 -12.61
CA GLY A 574 -8.84 -8.79 -12.62
C GLY A 574 -8.25 -8.51 -14.00
N VAL A 575 -7.18 -7.74 -14.06
CA VAL A 575 -6.37 -7.49 -15.25
C VAL A 575 -5.04 -8.22 -15.11
N ASP A 576 -4.81 -9.13 -16.04
CA ASP A 576 -3.69 -10.08 -16.04
C ASP A 576 -2.53 -9.55 -16.89
N ILE A 577 -1.89 -8.49 -16.38
CA ILE A 577 -0.72 -7.84 -16.99
C ILE A 577 0.22 -7.55 -15.83
N ALA A 578 1.42 -8.13 -15.80
CA ALA A 578 2.36 -7.97 -14.68
C ALA A 578 2.94 -6.54 -14.58
N ASN A 579 3.26 -5.92 -15.72
CA ASN A 579 3.79 -4.54 -15.74
C ASN A 579 2.71 -3.54 -15.29
N PHE A 580 2.99 -2.78 -14.24
CA PHE A 580 2.05 -1.85 -13.63
C PHE A 580 1.55 -0.76 -14.59
N GLU A 581 2.44 -0.08 -15.31
CA GLU A 581 2.04 1.02 -16.22
C GLU A 581 1.19 0.52 -17.39
N ALA A 582 1.59 -0.60 -18.00
CA ALA A 582 0.80 -1.24 -19.07
C ALA A 582 -0.57 -1.72 -18.55
N ARG A 583 -0.61 -2.24 -17.32
CA ARG A 583 -1.85 -2.65 -16.64
C ARG A 583 -2.77 -1.46 -16.42
N MET A 584 -2.25 -0.33 -15.94
CA MET A 584 -3.01 0.91 -15.74
C MET A 584 -3.60 1.41 -17.06
N GLN A 585 -2.83 1.45 -18.15
CA GLN A 585 -3.36 1.85 -19.46
C GLN A 585 -4.46 0.90 -19.97
N ALA A 586 -4.29 -0.41 -19.76
CA ALA A 586 -5.30 -1.40 -20.15
C ALA A 586 -6.61 -1.28 -19.35
N MET A 587 -6.57 -0.67 -18.16
CA MET A 587 -7.75 -0.44 -17.31
C MET A 587 -8.57 0.78 -17.74
N THR A 588 -8.03 1.74 -18.50
CA THR A 588 -8.73 3.00 -18.78
C THR A 588 -9.99 2.83 -19.61
N LYS A 589 -9.98 1.96 -20.63
CA LYS A 589 -11.16 1.69 -21.46
C LYS A 589 -12.25 0.92 -20.69
N PRO A 590 -11.92 -0.10 -19.87
CA PRO A 590 -12.86 -0.68 -18.90
C PRO A 590 -13.47 0.37 -17.95
N THR A 591 -12.69 1.33 -17.45
CA THR A 591 -13.20 2.43 -16.60
C THR A 591 -14.25 3.25 -17.34
N PHE A 592 -13.98 3.70 -18.58
CA PHE A 592 -14.96 4.40 -19.40
C PHE A 592 -16.24 3.57 -19.59
N THR A 593 -16.08 2.29 -19.93
CA THR A 593 -17.21 1.36 -20.15
C THR A 593 -18.04 1.20 -18.89
N ALA A 594 -17.41 1.11 -17.71
CA ALA A 594 -18.08 1.04 -16.43
C ALA A 594 -18.92 2.30 -16.16
N ILE A 595 -18.40 3.50 -16.46
CA ILE A 595 -19.14 4.76 -16.31
C ILE A 595 -20.38 4.76 -17.21
N VAL A 596 -20.23 4.48 -18.50
CA VAL A 596 -21.35 4.45 -19.47
C VAL A 596 -22.40 3.38 -19.10
N GLN A 597 -21.96 2.23 -18.60
CA GLN A 597 -22.86 1.13 -18.24
C GLN A 597 -23.60 1.36 -16.92
N HIS A 598 -22.89 1.82 -15.88
CA HIS A 598 -23.39 1.83 -14.51
C HIS A 598 -23.87 3.21 -14.05
N ALA A 599 -23.38 4.31 -14.63
CA ALA A 599 -23.75 5.69 -14.28
C ALA A 599 -24.62 6.35 -15.37
N LYS A 600 -25.64 5.65 -15.85
CA LYS A 600 -26.56 6.13 -16.90
C LYS A 600 -27.35 7.38 -16.47
N GLY A 601 -27.69 8.22 -17.43
CA GLY A 601 -28.54 9.40 -17.21
C GLY A 601 -27.84 10.52 -16.44
N GLY A 602 -26.54 10.71 -16.66
CA GLY A 602 -25.76 11.77 -16.03
C GLY A 602 -25.50 11.58 -14.53
N LYS A 603 -25.64 10.35 -14.01
CA LYS A 603 -25.34 10.09 -12.59
C LYS A 603 -23.84 10.27 -12.30
N PRO A 604 -23.46 10.86 -11.16
CA PRO A 604 -22.07 11.15 -10.83
C PRO A 604 -21.24 9.89 -10.64
N ALA A 605 -20.00 9.93 -11.13
CA ALA A 605 -19.01 8.86 -11.01
C ALA A 605 -17.68 9.39 -10.47
N ILE A 606 -17.14 8.74 -9.43
CA ILE A 606 -15.80 8.97 -8.92
C ILE A 606 -14.87 7.86 -9.43
N VAL A 607 -13.69 8.22 -9.93
CA VAL A 607 -12.66 7.28 -10.38
C VAL A 607 -11.41 7.44 -9.53
N TYR A 608 -11.12 6.48 -8.66
CA TYR A 608 -9.87 6.45 -7.89
C TYR A 608 -8.74 5.87 -8.71
N VAL A 609 -7.58 6.52 -8.66
CA VAL A 609 -6.34 6.08 -9.32
C VAL A 609 -5.12 6.28 -8.40
N PRO A 610 -3.99 5.57 -8.64
CA PRO A 610 -2.93 5.49 -7.63
C PRO A 610 -2.05 6.69 -7.44
N THR A 611 -1.86 7.52 -8.46
CA THR A 611 -0.95 8.65 -8.35
C THR A 611 -1.47 9.85 -9.13
N ARG A 612 -0.95 11.04 -8.82
CA ARG A 612 -1.25 12.30 -9.52
C ARG A 612 -1.04 12.22 -11.03
N LYS A 613 0.00 11.52 -11.45
CA LYS A 613 0.27 11.24 -12.87
C LYS A 613 -0.92 10.52 -13.50
N HIS A 614 -1.40 9.46 -12.85
CA HIS A 614 -2.55 8.69 -13.33
C HIS A 614 -3.85 9.50 -13.29
N VAL A 615 -4.02 10.40 -12.33
CA VAL A 615 -5.19 11.31 -12.26
C VAL A 615 -5.31 12.10 -13.56
N ARG A 616 -4.24 12.80 -13.95
CA ARG A 616 -4.21 13.61 -15.19
C ARG A 616 -4.40 12.75 -16.44
N LEU A 617 -3.64 11.65 -16.56
CA LEU A 617 -3.71 10.78 -17.74
C LEU A 617 -5.10 10.17 -17.92
N THR A 618 -5.69 9.65 -16.85
CA THR A 618 -7.02 9.04 -16.88
C THR A 618 -8.10 10.06 -17.22
N ALA A 619 -8.02 11.29 -16.69
CA ALA A 619 -8.96 12.35 -17.02
C ALA A 619 -8.91 12.73 -18.52
N VAL A 620 -7.70 12.85 -19.09
CA VAL A 620 -7.49 13.13 -20.52
C VAL A 620 -7.99 11.99 -21.40
N ASP A 621 -7.75 10.74 -21.01
CA ASP A 621 -8.23 9.57 -21.75
C ASP A 621 -9.76 9.47 -21.71
N LEU A 622 -10.39 9.70 -20.55
CA LEU A 622 -11.85 9.71 -20.41
C LEU A 622 -12.49 10.83 -21.24
N MET A 623 -11.90 12.02 -21.25
CA MET A 623 -12.29 13.11 -22.15
C MET A 623 -12.19 12.68 -23.62
N SER A 624 -11.08 12.03 -24.00
CA SER A 624 -10.85 11.59 -25.38
C SER A 624 -11.85 10.52 -25.82
N TYR A 625 -12.15 9.54 -24.96
CA TYR A 625 -13.19 8.54 -25.23
C TYR A 625 -14.58 9.15 -25.32
N SER A 626 -14.89 10.16 -24.50
CA SER A 626 -16.15 10.89 -24.58
C SER A 626 -16.34 11.62 -25.91
N LYS A 627 -15.27 12.13 -26.53
CA LYS A 627 -15.35 12.80 -27.85
C LYS A 627 -15.67 11.83 -28.98
N VAL A 628 -15.11 10.62 -28.92
CA VAL A 628 -15.27 9.60 -29.98
C VAL A 628 -16.67 8.99 -29.93
N ASP A 629 -17.29 8.90 -28.75
CA ASP A 629 -18.60 8.27 -28.59
C ASP A 629 -19.76 9.19 -29.02
N ASN A 630 -19.57 10.52 -28.98
CA ASN A 630 -20.60 11.50 -29.34
C ASN A 630 -19.95 12.81 -29.84
N GLU A 631 -19.98 13.06 -31.15
CA GLU A 631 -19.27 14.20 -31.79
C GLU A 631 -19.93 15.57 -31.50
N ASP A 632 -21.25 15.60 -31.26
CA ASP A 632 -22.01 16.86 -31.14
C ASP A 632 -22.10 17.39 -29.69
N GLU A 633 -22.07 16.52 -28.67
CA GLU A 633 -22.08 16.91 -27.24
C GLU A 633 -21.21 15.98 -26.36
N PRO A 634 -20.32 16.53 -25.50
CA PRO A 634 -19.55 15.72 -24.56
C PRO A 634 -20.46 14.94 -23.61
N ALA A 635 -20.34 13.60 -23.62
CA ALA A 635 -21.19 12.69 -22.84
C ALA A 635 -21.22 12.96 -21.33
N PHE A 636 -20.17 13.56 -20.77
CA PHE A 636 -20.04 13.79 -19.32
C PHE A 636 -20.35 15.23 -18.87
N ARG A 637 -20.64 16.14 -19.81
CA ARG A 637 -21.01 17.53 -19.50
C ARG A 637 -22.52 17.63 -19.33
N LEU A 638 -22.96 18.03 -18.13
CA LEU A 638 -24.39 18.05 -17.77
C LEU A 638 -25.02 19.45 -17.88
N ARG A 639 -24.20 20.49 -18.13
CA ARG A 639 -24.60 21.90 -18.26
C ARG A 639 -23.98 22.56 -19.50
N SER A 640 -24.44 23.75 -19.87
CA SER A 640 -23.90 24.42 -21.07
C SER A 640 -22.46 24.88 -20.83
N ALA A 641 -21.68 25.00 -21.91
CA ALA A 641 -20.31 25.51 -21.81
C ALA A 641 -20.26 26.96 -21.28
N GLU A 642 -21.29 27.76 -21.57
CA GLU A 642 -21.40 29.15 -21.13
C GLU A 642 -21.57 29.27 -19.62
N GLU A 643 -22.31 28.35 -19.00
CA GLU A 643 -22.52 28.30 -17.54
C GLU A 643 -21.26 27.88 -16.78
N LEU A 644 -20.45 26.99 -17.36
CA LEU A 644 -19.20 26.49 -16.78
C LEU A 644 -18.06 27.51 -16.86
N LYS A 645 -18.03 28.33 -17.91
CA LYS A 645 -16.91 29.25 -18.23
C LYS A 645 -16.46 30.13 -17.06
N PRO A 646 -17.34 30.78 -16.28
CA PRO A 646 -16.92 31.64 -15.15
C PRO A 646 -16.18 30.90 -14.02
N PHE A 647 -16.40 29.59 -13.89
CA PHE A 647 -15.72 28.74 -12.91
C PHE A 647 -14.42 28.18 -13.50
N VAL A 648 -14.47 27.73 -14.76
CA VAL A 648 -13.33 27.20 -15.51
C VAL A 648 -12.22 28.25 -15.70
N ASP A 649 -12.58 29.52 -15.90
CA ASP A 649 -11.63 30.63 -16.04
C ASP A 649 -10.84 30.92 -14.75
N LYS A 650 -11.37 30.52 -13.58
CA LYS A 650 -10.69 30.66 -12.27
C LYS A 650 -9.65 29.56 -12.02
N ILE A 651 -9.71 28.46 -12.78
CA ILE A 651 -8.82 27.32 -12.59
C ILE A 651 -7.40 27.68 -13.00
N SER A 652 -6.45 27.39 -12.11
CA SER A 652 -5.03 27.68 -12.35
C SER A 652 -4.36 26.67 -13.28
N GLU A 653 -4.77 25.40 -13.20
CA GLU A 653 -4.16 24.33 -13.97
C GLU A 653 -4.79 24.15 -15.36
N GLU A 654 -3.98 24.32 -16.40
CA GLU A 654 -4.42 24.31 -17.81
C GLU A 654 -5.04 22.97 -18.25
N THR A 655 -4.49 21.84 -17.80
CA THR A 655 -5.04 20.52 -18.13
C THR A 655 -6.41 20.32 -17.47
N LEU A 656 -6.58 20.74 -16.22
CA LEU A 656 -7.85 20.66 -15.49
C LEU A 656 -8.93 21.52 -16.16
N ARG A 657 -8.55 22.73 -16.59
CA ARG A 657 -9.42 23.62 -17.35
C ARG A 657 -9.97 22.92 -18.59
N THR A 658 -9.08 22.29 -19.36
CA THR A 658 -9.45 21.59 -20.59
C THR A 658 -10.38 20.41 -20.31
N THR A 659 -10.11 19.57 -19.31
CA THR A 659 -10.96 18.39 -19.03
C THR A 659 -12.33 18.77 -18.46
N LEU A 660 -12.41 19.85 -17.67
CA LEU A 660 -13.66 20.35 -17.09
C LEU A 660 -14.67 20.79 -18.16
N GLU A 661 -14.21 21.37 -19.28
CA GLU A 661 -15.07 21.75 -20.41
C GLU A 661 -15.81 20.56 -21.04
N TYR A 662 -15.29 19.34 -20.85
CA TYR A 662 -15.90 18.08 -21.31
C TYR A 662 -16.63 17.32 -20.18
N GLY A 663 -16.76 17.93 -18.99
CA GLY A 663 -17.46 17.33 -17.85
C GLY A 663 -16.61 16.33 -17.05
N VAL A 664 -15.29 16.38 -17.18
CA VAL A 664 -14.34 15.55 -16.40
C VAL A 664 -13.48 16.44 -15.52
N GLY A 665 -13.81 16.47 -14.23
CA GLY A 665 -12.97 17.09 -13.21
C GLY A 665 -11.96 16.10 -12.63
N TYR A 666 -10.92 16.60 -11.97
CA TYR A 666 -10.02 15.74 -11.22
C TYR A 666 -9.44 16.41 -9.98
N LEU A 667 -9.08 15.60 -8.99
CA LEU A 667 -8.55 16.02 -7.69
C LEU A 667 -7.29 15.23 -7.33
N HIS A 668 -6.24 15.96 -6.94
CA HIS A 668 -5.03 15.39 -6.34
C HIS A 668 -4.39 16.38 -5.36
N GLU A 669 -3.53 15.91 -4.46
CA GLU A 669 -3.03 16.72 -3.34
C GLU A 669 -2.11 17.88 -3.78
N GLY A 670 -1.64 17.87 -5.04
CA GLY A 670 -0.88 18.98 -5.63
C GLY A 670 -1.71 20.12 -6.24
N LEU A 671 -3.04 20.07 -6.22
CA LEU A 671 -3.90 21.16 -6.71
C LEU A 671 -3.99 22.29 -5.69
N SER A 672 -4.24 23.52 -6.15
CA SER A 672 -4.54 24.63 -5.25
C SER A 672 -5.86 24.40 -4.51
N SER A 673 -6.01 24.96 -3.30
CA SER A 673 -7.25 24.86 -2.53
C SER A 673 -8.46 25.39 -3.32
N LEU A 674 -8.26 26.45 -4.10
CA LEU A 674 -9.28 27.03 -4.97
C LEU A 674 -9.71 26.05 -6.06
N ASP A 675 -8.77 25.42 -6.76
CA ASP A 675 -9.08 24.46 -7.82
C ASP A 675 -9.86 23.25 -7.26
N GLN A 676 -9.43 22.73 -6.09
CA GLN A 676 -10.11 21.61 -5.43
C GLN A 676 -11.55 21.99 -5.04
N GLU A 677 -11.75 23.18 -4.50
CA GLU A 677 -13.07 23.69 -4.11
C GLU A 677 -13.99 23.85 -5.33
N VAL A 678 -13.50 24.47 -6.40
CA VAL A 678 -14.29 24.65 -7.64
C VAL A 678 -14.70 23.31 -8.24
N VAL A 679 -13.78 22.35 -8.36
CA VAL A 679 -14.09 21.01 -8.88
C VAL A 679 -15.12 20.29 -8.00
N SER A 680 -14.97 20.36 -6.68
CA SER A 680 -15.89 19.72 -5.74
C SER A 680 -17.29 20.32 -5.84
N GLN A 681 -17.41 21.65 -5.90
CA GLN A 681 -18.69 22.35 -6.07
C GLN A 681 -19.37 22.01 -7.40
N LEU A 682 -18.62 21.98 -8.51
CA LEU A 682 -19.16 21.62 -9.83
C LEU A 682 -19.67 20.18 -9.85
N PHE A 683 -19.00 19.26 -9.16
CA PHE A 683 -19.40 17.86 -9.07
C PHE A 683 -20.65 17.68 -8.18
N GLU A 684 -20.67 18.27 -6.99
CA GLU A 684 -21.82 18.22 -6.07
C GLU A 684 -23.07 18.86 -6.67
N ALA A 685 -22.91 19.96 -7.39
CA ALA A 685 -24.00 20.63 -8.10
C ALA A 685 -24.51 19.84 -9.33
N GLY A 686 -23.81 18.77 -9.73
CA GLY A 686 -24.16 17.94 -10.88
C GLY A 686 -23.93 18.63 -12.22
N TRP A 687 -22.93 19.51 -12.33
CA TRP A 687 -22.57 20.18 -13.59
C TRP A 687 -21.58 19.35 -14.42
N ILE A 688 -20.73 18.62 -13.72
CA ILE A 688 -19.81 17.62 -14.28
C ILE A 688 -20.20 16.24 -13.77
N GLN A 689 -20.09 15.22 -14.63
CA GLN A 689 -20.48 13.86 -14.27
C GLN A 689 -19.34 13.08 -13.62
N VAL A 690 -18.09 13.31 -14.03
CA VAL A 690 -16.94 12.47 -13.65
C VAL A 690 -15.94 13.27 -12.83
N CYS A 691 -15.49 12.70 -11.71
CA CYS A 691 -14.36 13.20 -10.94
C CYS A 691 -13.29 12.11 -10.80
N VAL A 692 -12.09 12.33 -11.34
CA VAL A 692 -10.94 11.44 -11.17
C VAL A 692 -10.15 11.88 -9.93
N MET A 693 -9.89 10.98 -9.00
CA MET A 693 -9.27 11.30 -7.71
C MET A 693 -8.03 10.45 -7.45
N SER A 694 -7.00 11.05 -6.87
CA SER A 694 -5.87 10.32 -6.29
C SER A 694 -6.34 9.45 -5.13
N SER A 695 -5.80 8.24 -4.98
CA SER A 695 -6.15 7.32 -3.89
C SER A 695 -5.90 7.92 -2.50
N ALA A 696 -4.87 8.76 -2.35
CA ALA A 696 -4.56 9.42 -1.09
C ALA A 696 -5.60 10.48 -0.65
N LEU A 697 -6.54 10.87 -1.52
CA LEU A 697 -7.65 11.77 -1.17
C LEU A 697 -8.92 11.04 -0.71
N CYS A 698 -8.94 9.70 -0.64
CA CYS A 698 -10.16 8.94 -0.29
C CYS A 698 -10.73 9.29 1.09
N TRP A 699 -9.90 9.74 2.03
CA TRP A 699 -10.33 10.13 3.38
C TRP A 699 -10.60 11.64 3.55
N GLY A 700 -10.14 12.48 2.62
CA GLY A 700 -10.07 13.93 2.81
C GLY A 700 -11.05 14.76 2.01
N VAL A 701 -11.94 14.12 1.24
CA VAL A 701 -12.84 14.78 0.30
C VAL A 701 -14.25 14.23 0.49
N PRO A 702 -15.22 15.06 0.94
CA PRO A 702 -16.56 14.61 1.30
C PRO A 702 -17.49 14.43 0.08
N LEU A 703 -16.96 13.96 -1.05
CA LEU A 703 -17.75 13.75 -2.26
C LEU A 703 -18.43 12.39 -2.25
N SER A 704 -19.70 12.37 -2.67
CA SER A 704 -20.48 11.14 -2.84
C SER A 704 -20.94 11.00 -4.28
N ALA A 705 -20.97 9.76 -4.78
CA ALA A 705 -21.30 9.43 -6.16
C ALA A 705 -22.27 8.25 -6.25
N HIS A 706 -22.85 8.05 -7.43
CA HIS A 706 -23.62 6.84 -7.72
C HIS A 706 -22.70 5.65 -8.00
N LEU A 707 -21.64 5.91 -8.77
CA LEU A 707 -20.64 4.94 -9.17
C LEU A 707 -19.28 5.34 -8.60
N VAL A 708 -18.59 4.38 -8.01
CA VAL A 708 -17.15 4.47 -7.75
C VAL A 708 -16.42 3.45 -8.59
N VAL A 709 -15.42 3.88 -9.34
CA VAL A 709 -14.47 2.99 -10.03
C VAL A 709 -13.12 3.10 -9.33
N VAL A 710 -12.60 1.99 -8.81
CA VAL A 710 -11.22 1.92 -8.31
C VAL A 710 -10.36 1.32 -9.43
N MET A 711 -9.57 2.17 -10.08
CA MET A 711 -8.74 1.81 -11.22
C MET A 711 -7.29 1.61 -10.76
N GLY A 712 -6.92 0.34 -10.57
CA GLY A 712 -5.66 -0.04 -9.95
C GLY A 712 -5.77 -0.04 -8.43
N THR A 713 -5.28 -1.10 -7.79
CA THR A 713 -5.34 -1.30 -6.33
C THR A 713 -3.96 -1.38 -5.70
N GLN A 714 -2.96 -0.75 -6.35
CA GLN A 714 -1.57 -0.80 -5.96
C GLN A 714 -0.94 0.58 -6.09
N TYR A 715 -0.03 0.91 -5.20
CA TYR A 715 0.84 2.09 -5.28
C TYR A 715 2.31 1.66 -5.30
N TYR A 716 3.21 2.56 -5.67
CA TYR A 716 4.65 2.29 -5.59
C TYR A 716 5.16 2.69 -4.21
N ASP A 717 5.73 1.73 -3.48
CA ASP A 717 6.47 1.96 -2.26
C ASP A 717 7.97 2.07 -2.59
N GLY A 718 8.52 3.26 -2.35
CA GLY A 718 9.92 3.55 -2.61
C GLY A 718 10.90 2.92 -1.63
N ARG A 719 10.43 2.42 -0.49
CA ARG A 719 11.28 1.75 0.50
C ARG A 719 11.55 0.30 0.10
N GLU A 720 10.50 -0.40 -0.29
CA GLU A 720 10.56 -1.78 -0.75
C GLU A 720 10.91 -1.88 -2.25
N ASN A 721 11.05 -0.75 -2.94
CA ASN A 721 11.19 -0.68 -4.40
C ASN A 721 10.15 -1.52 -5.16
N ALA A 722 8.94 -1.61 -4.60
CA ALA A 722 7.91 -2.55 -5.01
C ALA A 722 6.54 -1.87 -5.19
N HIS A 723 5.65 -2.55 -5.91
CA HIS A 723 4.25 -2.14 -5.98
C HIS A 723 3.45 -2.84 -4.89
N THR A 724 3.07 -2.09 -3.86
CA THR A 724 2.34 -2.58 -2.70
C THR A 724 0.83 -2.39 -2.91
N ASP A 725 0.03 -3.36 -2.46
CA ASP A 725 -1.42 -3.31 -2.54
C ASP A 725 -2.00 -2.23 -1.62
N TYR A 726 -3.17 -1.68 -1.97
CA TYR A 726 -3.90 -0.82 -1.05
C TYR A 726 -4.33 -1.60 0.19
N PRO A 727 -4.27 -0.95 1.37
CA PRO A 727 -4.99 -1.41 2.53
C PRO A 727 -6.47 -1.61 2.20
N VAL A 728 -7.07 -2.70 2.71
CA VAL A 728 -8.50 -2.97 2.52
C VAL A 728 -9.36 -1.83 3.10
N THR A 729 -8.86 -1.16 4.14
CA THR A 729 -9.49 0.01 4.77
C THR A 729 -9.69 1.16 3.79
N ASP A 730 -8.69 1.46 2.95
CA ASP A 730 -8.77 2.50 1.94
C ASP A 730 -9.76 2.12 0.83
N LEU A 731 -9.79 0.85 0.42
CA LEU A 731 -10.78 0.35 -0.54
C LEU A 731 -12.20 0.46 0.02
N LEU A 732 -12.43 0.09 1.29
CA LEU A 732 -13.73 0.23 1.94
C LEU A 732 -14.18 1.69 2.02
N GLN A 733 -13.25 2.61 2.26
CA GLN A 733 -13.50 4.05 2.26
C GLN A 733 -13.89 4.54 0.86
N MET A 734 -13.10 4.22 -0.18
CA MET A 734 -13.39 4.56 -1.57
C MET A 734 -14.77 4.04 -1.99
N MET A 735 -15.07 2.78 -1.68
CA MET A 735 -16.38 2.16 -1.94
C MET A 735 -17.51 2.84 -1.17
N GLY A 736 -17.22 3.36 0.02
CA GLY A 736 -18.17 4.12 0.84
C GLY A 736 -18.68 5.39 0.16
N HIS A 737 -17.92 5.97 -0.76
CA HIS A 737 -18.35 7.14 -1.52
C HIS A 737 -19.43 6.83 -2.57
N ALA A 738 -19.67 5.55 -2.90
CA ALA A 738 -20.79 5.13 -3.73
C ALA A 738 -22.11 5.08 -2.93
N SER A 739 -22.41 6.15 -2.18
CA SER A 739 -23.55 6.22 -1.27
C SER A 739 -24.16 7.61 -1.29
N ARG A 740 -25.36 7.73 -1.90
CA ARG A 740 -26.14 8.97 -1.93
C ARG A 740 -27.52 8.73 -1.31
N PRO A 741 -27.61 8.69 0.04
CA PRO A 741 -28.87 8.44 0.72
C PRO A 741 -29.91 9.49 0.30
N LEU A 742 -31.18 9.10 0.27
CA LEU A 742 -32.33 9.91 -0.18
C LEU A 742 -32.37 10.21 -1.69
N LEU A 743 -31.28 10.02 -2.44
CA LEU A 743 -31.21 10.28 -3.89
C LEU A 743 -31.19 9.00 -4.72
N ASP A 744 -30.37 8.02 -4.34
CA ASP A 744 -30.21 6.76 -5.06
C ASP A 744 -30.82 5.58 -4.30
N ASN A 745 -31.41 4.64 -5.05
CA ASN A 745 -31.89 3.36 -4.51
C ASN A 745 -30.77 2.33 -4.31
N SER A 746 -29.64 2.50 -5.01
CA SER A 746 -28.47 1.64 -4.91
C SER A 746 -27.22 2.40 -5.37
N GLY A 747 -26.08 2.08 -4.76
CA GLY A 747 -24.75 2.48 -5.22
C GLY A 747 -24.09 1.38 -6.02
N LYS A 748 -23.11 1.73 -6.85
CA LYS A 748 -22.32 0.77 -7.64
C LYS A 748 -20.84 1.01 -7.44
N CYS A 749 -20.09 -0.09 -7.33
CA CYS A 749 -18.64 -0.05 -7.31
C CYS A 749 -18.05 -1.01 -8.33
N VAL A 750 -17.04 -0.57 -9.08
CA VAL A 750 -16.24 -1.40 -9.98
C VAL A 750 -14.78 -1.30 -9.55
N ILE A 751 -14.17 -2.44 -9.23
CA ILE A 751 -12.76 -2.52 -8.82
C ILE A 751 -11.98 -3.21 -9.94
N LEU A 752 -11.01 -2.51 -10.51
CA LEU A 752 -10.07 -3.02 -11.50
C LEU A 752 -8.74 -3.28 -10.79
N CYS A 753 -8.40 -4.55 -10.56
CA CYS A 753 -7.22 -4.94 -9.79
C CYS A 753 -6.28 -5.83 -10.60
N HIS A 754 -5.06 -6.05 -10.08
CA HIS A 754 -4.19 -7.10 -10.60
C HIS A 754 -4.87 -8.47 -10.42
N ALA A 755 -4.85 -9.33 -11.45
CA ALA A 755 -5.61 -10.58 -11.44
C ALA A 755 -5.34 -11.50 -10.23
N PRO A 756 -4.09 -11.70 -9.77
CA PRO A 756 -3.79 -12.52 -8.58
C PRO A 756 -4.43 -12.01 -7.28
N ARG A 757 -4.78 -10.71 -7.21
CA ARG A 757 -5.36 -10.06 -6.01
C ARG A 757 -6.89 -10.12 -5.97
N LYS A 758 -7.53 -10.58 -7.05
CA LYS A 758 -8.99 -10.57 -7.19
C LYS A 758 -9.71 -11.34 -6.07
N GLU A 759 -9.28 -12.58 -5.79
CA GLU A 759 -9.94 -13.42 -4.78
C GLU A 759 -9.69 -12.91 -3.35
N TYR A 760 -8.53 -12.30 -3.09
CA TYR A 760 -8.24 -11.60 -1.85
C TYR A 760 -9.25 -10.47 -1.59
N TYR A 761 -9.42 -9.54 -2.54
CA TYR A 761 -10.38 -8.46 -2.40
C TYR A 761 -11.82 -8.96 -2.33
N LYS A 762 -12.19 -9.95 -3.15
CA LYS A 762 -13.51 -10.56 -3.08
C LYS A 762 -13.81 -11.07 -1.66
N LYS A 763 -12.86 -11.74 -1.02
CA LYS A 763 -13.06 -12.25 0.34
C LYS A 763 -13.27 -11.12 1.36
N PHE A 764 -12.31 -10.19 1.47
CA PHE A 764 -12.31 -9.17 2.53
C PHE A 764 -13.25 -7.97 2.29
N LEU A 765 -13.87 -7.87 1.12
CA LEU A 765 -14.93 -6.88 0.87
C LEU A 765 -16.33 -7.41 1.21
N TYR A 766 -16.56 -8.72 1.12
CA TYR A 766 -17.83 -9.35 1.49
C TYR A 766 -17.84 -9.87 2.93
N GLU A 767 -16.70 -10.37 3.41
CA GLU A 767 -16.50 -10.74 4.81
C GLU A 767 -15.85 -9.58 5.56
N ALA A 768 -16.28 -9.34 6.80
CA ALA A 768 -15.62 -8.36 7.64
C ALA A 768 -14.15 -8.79 7.86
N PHE A 769 -13.21 -7.85 7.74
CA PHE A 769 -11.80 -8.15 7.93
C PHE A 769 -11.42 -8.11 9.41
N PRO A 770 -10.42 -8.90 9.84
CA PRO A 770 -9.89 -8.84 11.19
C PRO A 770 -8.89 -7.69 11.35
N VAL A 771 -8.86 -7.08 12.53
CA VAL A 771 -7.88 -6.05 12.89
C VAL A 771 -6.91 -6.61 13.92
N GLU A 772 -5.61 -6.51 13.64
CA GLU A 772 -4.55 -6.90 14.57
C GLU A 772 -3.78 -5.66 15.04
N SER A 773 -3.23 -5.71 16.24
CA SER A 773 -2.32 -4.68 16.75
C SER A 773 -0.94 -4.76 16.09
N HIS A 774 -0.33 -3.60 15.85
CA HIS A 774 1.09 -3.45 15.48
C HIS A 774 1.95 -2.84 16.59
N LEU A 775 1.44 -2.74 17.81
CA LEU A 775 2.10 -2.04 18.91
C LEU A 775 3.48 -2.62 19.25
N HIS A 776 3.69 -3.93 19.10
CA HIS A 776 4.98 -4.60 19.34
C HIS A 776 6.15 -4.04 18.50
N HIS A 777 5.88 -3.38 17.37
CA HIS A 777 6.91 -2.72 16.56
C HIS A 777 7.24 -1.29 17.03
N PHE A 778 6.46 -0.73 17.98
CA PHE A 778 6.52 0.67 18.41
C PHE A 778 6.60 0.83 19.93
N LEU A 779 7.05 -0.21 20.64
CA LEU A 779 7.06 -0.22 22.11
C LEU A 779 8.06 0.75 22.72
N HIS A 780 9.25 0.91 22.14
CA HIS A 780 10.34 1.71 22.71
C HIS A 780 9.92 3.15 23.03
N ASP A 781 9.32 3.85 22.06
CA ASP A 781 8.91 5.24 22.24
C ASP A 781 7.78 5.37 23.27
N ASN A 782 6.85 4.41 23.28
CA ASN A 782 5.75 4.40 24.23
C ASN A 782 6.24 4.13 25.66
N PHE A 783 7.06 3.10 25.86
CA PHE A 783 7.64 2.75 27.16
C PHE A 783 8.48 3.90 27.70
N ASN A 784 9.36 4.47 26.88
CA ASN A 784 10.14 5.64 27.29
C ASN A 784 9.21 6.80 27.73
N ALA A 785 8.13 7.06 26.99
CA ALA A 785 7.20 8.12 27.36
C ALA A 785 6.47 7.86 28.69
N GLU A 786 6.03 6.62 28.94
CA GLU A 786 5.33 6.23 30.17
C GLU A 786 6.26 6.12 31.38
N ILE A 787 7.54 5.74 31.18
CA ILE A 787 8.58 5.79 32.23
C ILE A 787 8.86 7.24 32.63
N VAL A 788 9.04 8.14 31.65
CA VAL A 788 9.20 9.59 31.91
C VAL A 788 7.96 10.18 32.61
N ALA A 789 6.77 9.66 32.32
CA ALA A 789 5.53 10.05 32.98
C ALA A 789 5.34 9.43 34.37
N THR A 790 6.28 8.59 34.84
CA THR A 790 6.20 7.81 36.09
C THR A 790 4.99 6.87 36.15
N VAL A 791 4.50 6.43 34.99
CA VAL A 791 3.42 5.43 34.91
C VAL A 791 4.01 4.02 35.03
N ILE A 792 5.21 3.84 34.49
CA ILE A 792 6.01 2.62 34.60
C ILE A 792 7.24 2.97 35.45
N GLU A 793 7.34 2.41 36.65
CA GLU A 793 8.47 2.65 37.56
C GLU A 793 9.38 1.42 37.70
N ASN A 794 8.93 0.23 37.28
CA ASN A 794 9.70 -1.01 37.30
C ASN A 794 9.30 -1.96 36.15
N LYS A 795 10.05 -3.05 35.95
CA LYS A 795 9.77 -4.07 34.90
C LYS A 795 8.38 -4.71 35.03
N GLN A 796 7.85 -4.87 36.26
CA GLN A 796 6.50 -5.44 36.48
C GLN A 796 5.42 -4.46 36.02
N ASP A 797 5.57 -3.17 36.31
CA ASP A 797 4.65 -2.14 35.84
C ASP A 797 4.60 -2.09 34.30
N ALA A 798 5.72 -2.39 33.62
CA ALA A 798 5.76 -2.45 32.17
C ALA A 798 4.91 -3.62 31.63
N VAL A 799 4.99 -4.80 32.25
CA VAL A 799 4.12 -5.94 31.93
C VAL A 799 2.66 -5.60 32.23
N ASP A 800 2.38 -5.01 33.39
CA ASP A 800 1.03 -4.62 33.81
C ASP A 800 0.44 -3.58 32.85
N TYR A 801 1.24 -2.61 32.40
CA TYR A 801 0.85 -1.62 31.40
C TYR A 801 0.46 -2.28 30.07
N LEU A 802 1.24 -3.27 29.60
CA LEU A 802 0.89 -4.00 28.38
C LEU A 802 -0.47 -4.69 28.47
N THR A 803 -0.92 -5.12 29.66
CA THR A 803 -2.25 -5.74 29.81
C THR A 803 -3.44 -4.82 29.47
N TRP A 804 -3.22 -3.50 29.43
CA TRP A 804 -4.22 -2.50 29.04
C TRP A 804 -4.37 -2.34 27.52
N THR A 805 -3.41 -2.86 26.76
CA THR A 805 -3.33 -2.70 25.30
C THR A 805 -4.28 -3.63 24.54
N PHE A 806 -4.56 -3.30 23.29
CA PHE A 806 -5.29 -4.19 22.39
C PHE A 806 -4.41 -5.37 21.97
N MET A 807 -3.10 -5.15 21.81
CA MET A 807 -2.09 -6.18 21.57
C MET A 807 -2.24 -7.34 22.54
N TYR A 808 -2.27 -7.08 23.85
CA TYR A 808 -2.42 -8.11 24.87
C TYR A 808 -3.66 -9.00 24.66
N ARG A 809 -4.80 -8.40 24.25
CA ARG A 809 -6.02 -9.15 23.94
C ARG A 809 -5.81 -10.08 22.74
N ARG A 810 -5.07 -9.60 21.72
CA ARG A 810 -4.84 -10.34 20.47
C ARG A 810 -3.79 -11.43 20.57
N LEU A 811 -2.81 -11.33 21.48
CA LEU A 811 -1.77 -12.36 21.69
C LEU A 811 -2.35 -13.77 21.89
N THR A 812 -3.47 -13.88 22.60
CA THR A 812 -4.12 -15.19 22.86
C THR A 812 -5.04 -15.64 21.73
N GLN A 813 -5.57 -14.71 20.94
CA GLN A 813 -6.55 -14.97 19.89
C GLN A 813 -5.90 -15.30 18.54
N ASN A 814 -4.70 -14.78 18.30
CA ASN A 814 -3.91 -15.02 17.10
C ASN A 814 -2.40 -15.05 17.40
N PRO A 815 -1.91 -16.05 18.16
CA PRO A 815 -0.54 -16.06 18.69
C PRO A 815 0.54 -16.04 17.61
N ASN A 816 0.40 -16.82 16.53
CA ASN A 816 1.44 -16.87 15.49
C ASN A 816 1.57 -15.58 14.69
N TYR A 817 0.54 -14.72 14.64
CA TYR A 817 0.68 -13.39 14.05
C TYR A 817 1.77 -12.56 14.74
N TYR A 818 1.92 -12.76 16.06
CA TYR A 818 2.88 -12.10 16.94
C TYR A 818 4.10 -12.97 17.26
N ASN A 819 4.34 -14.05 16.50
CA ASN A 819 5.43 -15.01 16.73
C ASN A 819 5.35 -15.82 18.04
N LEU A 820 4.17 -15.91 18.69
CA LEU A 820 3.99 -16.80 19.84
C LEU A 820 3.81 -18.24 19.38
N GLN A 821 4.39 -19.18 20.14
CA GLN A 821 4.34 -20.62 19.87
C GLN A 821 3.17 -21.33 20.58
N GLY A 822 2.44 -20.64 21.46
CA GLY A 822 1.36 -21.23 22.24
C GLY A 822 0.50 -20.18 22.94
N VAL A 823 -0.64 -20.63 23.49
CA VAL A 823 -1.66 -19.79 24.14
C VAL A 823 -1.74 -19.99 25.66
N SER A 824 -0.87 -20.81 26.25
CA SER A 824 -0.90 -21.01 27.72
C SER A 824 -0.40 -19.76 28.44
N HIS A 825 -0.81 -19.59 29.71
CA HIS A 825 -0.35 -18.48 30.55
C HIS A 825 1.17 -18.35 30.59
N ARG A 826 1.90 -19.48 30.56
CA ARG A 826 3.37 -19.47 30.51
C ARG A 826 3.90 -18.89 29.20
N HIS A 827 3.39 -19.31 28.04
CA HIS A 827 3.84 -18.76 26.75
C HIS A 827 3.56 -17.27 26.65
N LEU A 828 2.39 -16.83 27.12
CA LEU A 828 2.02 -15.41 27.14
C LEU A 828 2.93 -14.61 28.07
N SER A 829 3.15 -15.09 29.29
CA SER A 829 4.02 -14.44 30.27
C SER A 829 5.45 -14.37 29.77
N ASP A 830 6.02 -15.48 29.32
CA ASP A 830 7.39 -15.56 28.82
C ASP A 830 7.59 -14.60 27.63
N HIS A 831 6.63 -14.54 26.71
CA HIS A 831 6.69 -13.62 25.57
C HIS A 831 6.60 -12.15 25.98
N LEU A 832 5.68 -11.79 26.90
CA LEU A 832 5.57 -10.42 27.39
C LEU A 832 6.83 -10.00 28.16
N SER A 833 7.37 -10.88 28.99
CA SER A 833 8.61 -10.65 29.70
C SER A 833 9.78 -10.47 28.73
N GLU A 834 9.93 -11.33 27.73
CA GLU A 834 10.95 -11.18 26.68
C GLU A 834 10.80 -9.86 25.92
N LEU A 835 9.58 -9.49 25.56
CA LEU A 835 9.29 -8.26 24.84
C LEU A 835 9.64 -7.02 25.67
N VAL A 836 9.27 -7.00 26.95
CA VAL A 836 9.63 -5.94 27.90
C VAL A 836 11.14 -5.88 28.09
N GLU A 837 11.78 -7.02 28.33
CA GLU A 837 13.22 -7.10 28.59
C GLU A 837 14.03 -6.61 27.38
N ASN A 838 13.70 -7.07 26.17
CA ASN A 838 14.35 -6.60 24.95
C ASN A 838 14.17 -5.09 24.74
N THR A 839 12.94 -4.59 24.91
CA THR A 839 12.64 -3.15 24.72
C THR A 839 13.38 -2.28 25.74
N LEU A 840 13.40 -2.67 27.02
CA LEU A 840 14.06 -1.91 28.08
C LEU A 840 15.59 -1.96 27.94
N ASN A 841 16.15 -3.11 27.57
CA ASN A 841 17.58 -3.24 27.31
C ASN A 841 18.03 -2.37 26.12
N ASP A 842 17.22 -2.28 25.05
CA ASP A 842 17.49 -1.37 23.94
C ASP A 842 17.44 0.11 24.37
N LEU A 843 16.47 0.47 25.21
CA LEU A 843 16.34 1.83 25.76
C LEU A 843 17.49 2.19 26.71
N GLU A 844 17.95 1.24 27.53
CA GLU A 844 19.11 1.42 28.40
C GLU A 844 20.41 1.54 27.59
N ALA A 845 20.60 0.69 26.57
CA ALA A 845 21.72 0.78 25.65
C ALA A 845 21.76 2.14 24.93
N SER A 846 20.59 2.66 24.59
CA SER A 846 20.39 4.01 24.01
C SER A 846 20.52 5.14 25.03
N LYS A 847 20.78 4.84 26.31
CA LYS A 847 20.86 5.77 27.45
C LYS A 847 19.61 6.64 27.63
N CYS A 848 18.45 6.12 27.25
CA CYS A 848 17.16 6.77 27.47
C CYS A 848 16.64 6.54 28.89
N ILE A 849 16.93 5.37 29.44
CA ILE A 849 16.59 4.96 30.81
C ILE A 849 17.80 4.32 31.48
N THR A 850 17.72 4.09 32.78
CA THR A 850 18.64 3.21 33.52
C THR A 850 17.82 2.18 34.28
N ILE A 851 18.36 0.96 34.39
CA ILE A 851 17.77 -0.14 35.15
C ILE A 851 18.57 -0.30 36.44
N GLU A 852 17.92 -0.02 37.57
CA GLU A 852 18.49 -0.13 38.92
C GLU A 852 18.06 -1.47 39.54
N ASP A 853 19.01 -2.16 40.18
CA ASP A 853 18.78 -3.46 40.82
C ASP A 853 18.08 -4.53 39.94
N ASP A 854 18.29 -4.45 38.61
CA ASP A 854 17.67 -5.32 37.59
C ASP A 854 16.13 -5.25 37.52
N MET A 855 15.51 -4.25 38.16
CA MET A 855 14.04 -4.16 38.28
C MET A 855 13.50 -2.74 38.14
N ASP A 856 14.07 -1.78 38.86
CA ASP A 856 13.54 -0.43 38.95
C ASP A 856 14.03 0.41 37.76
N LEU A 857 13.16 1.29 37.25
CA LEU A 857 13.40 2.06 36.03
C LEU A 857 13.39 3.54 36.35
N SER A 858 14.44 4.25 35.96
CA SER A 858 14.47 5.71 36.05
C SER A 858 14.81 6.35 34.69
N PRO A 859 14.11 7.45 34.31
CA PRO A 859 14.35 8.11 33.03
C PRO A 859 15.66 8.92 33.07
N LEU A 860 16.44 8.85 31.99
CA LEU A 860 17.63 9.67 31.80
C LEU A 860 17.33 10.89 30.91
N ASN A 861 18.29 11.81 30.82
CA ASN A 861 18.14 13.05 30.04
C ASN A 861 17.71 12.81 28.59
N LEU A 862 18.29 11.81 27.91
CA LEU A 862 17.92 11.51 26.53
C LEU A 862 16.48 11.02 26.41
N GLY A 863 16.02 10.15 27.32
CA GLY A 863 14.64 9.67 27.35
C GLY A 863 13.64 10.80 27.62
N MET A 864 13.99 11.71 28.54
CA MET A 864 13.19 12.91 28.82
C MET A 864 13.06 13.82 27.60
N ILE A 865 14.15 14.05 26.86
CA ILE A 865 14.16 14.86 25.62
C ILE A 865 13.30 14.19 24.54
N ALA A 866 13.49 12.88 24.30
CA ALA A 866 12.71 12.11 23.33
C ALA A 866 11.20 12.19 23.62
N SER A 867 10.82 11.99 24.89
CA SER A 867 9.43 12.06 25.34
C SER A 867 8.84 13.48 25.25
N TYR A 868 9.63 14.51 25.56
CA TYR A 868 9.19 15.91 25.54
C TYR A 868 8.87 16.40 24.12
N TYR A 869 9.76 16.16 23.16
CA TYR A 869 9.62 16.66 21.79
C TYR A 869 8.90 15.71 20.84
N TYR A 870 8.48 14.53 21.32
CA TYR A 870 7.82 13.52 20.51
C TYR A 870 8.71 13.07 19.33
N ILE A 871 9.89 12.57 19.68
CA ILE A 871 10.94 12.13 18.75
C ILE A 871 11.29 10.68 19.06
N SER A 872 11.60 9.90 18.02
CA SER A 872 12.01 8.51 18.12
C SER A 872 13.26 8.36 19.00
N TYR A 873 13.30 7.33 19.86
CA TYR A 873 14.46 7.03 20.69
C TYR A 873 15.72 6.79 19.83
N THR A 874 15.59 6.15 18.66
CA THR A 874 16.70 5.92 17.72
C THR A 874 17.26 7.23 17.14
N THR A 875 16.42 8.26 16.97
CA THR A 875 16.88 9.58 16.52
C THR A 875 17.73 10.24 17.59
N ILE A 876 17.30 10.18 18.86
CA ILE A 876 18.07 10.72 19.98
C ILE A 876 19.37 9.94 20.22
N GLU A 877 19.34 8.61 20.07
CA GLU A 877 20.54 7.77 20.11
C GLU A 877 21.55 8.19 19.02
N ARG A 878 21.08 8.39 17.77
CA ARG A 878 21.90 8.90 16.67
C ARG A 878 22.48 10.28 16.99
N PHE A 879 21.68 11.19 17.55
CA PHE A 879 22.16 12.52 17.94
C PHE A 879 23.24 12.42 19.02
N SER A 880 23.01 11.61 20.07
CA SER A 880 23.98 11.44 21.16
C SER A 880 25.28 10.76 20.71
N SER A 881 25.23 9.85 19.75
CA SER A 881 26.40 9.12 19.24
C SER A 881 27.18 9.88 18.17
N SER A 882 26.50 10.70 17.36
CA SER A 882 27.11 11.37 16.20
C SER A 882 27.54 12.82 16.48
N LEU A 883 26.90 13.51 17.44
CA LEU A 883 27.28 14.87 17.79
C LEU A 883 28.53 14.87 18.67
N THR A 884 29.48 15.76 18.34
CA THR A 884 30.72 15.96 19.11
C THR A 884 30.96 17.46 19.29
N SER A 885 31.77 17.87 20.27
CA SER A 885 32.12 19.28 20.47
C SER A 885 32.80 19.97 19.26
N LYS A 886 33.23 19.19 18.25
CA LYS A 886 33.86 19.67 17.02
C LYS A 886 32.94 19.64 15.79
N THR A 887 31.71 19.18 15.93
CA THR A 887 30.75 19.12 14.81
C THR A 887 30.53 20.51 14.23
N LYS A 888 30.53 20.60 12.89
CA LYS A 888 30.34 21.86 12.13
C LYS A 888 29.02 21.81 11.37
N MET A 889 28.66 22.91 10.71
CA MET A 889 27.41 23.07 9.97
C MET A 889 27.07 21.89 9.05
N LYS A 890 28.01 21.46 8.18
CA LYS A 890 27.80 20.30 7.28
C LYS A 890 27.40 19.04 8.06
N GLY A 891 28.17 18.67 9.08
CA GLY A 891 27.90 17.49 9.90
C GLY A 891 26.61 17.62 10.71
N LEU A 892 26.27 18.83 11.18
CA LEU A 892 25.01 19.07 11.90
C LEU A 892 23.79 18.83 11.00
N LEU A 893 23.83 19.29 9.75
CA LEU A 893 22.77 19.06 8.77
C LEU A 893 22.67 17.59 8.34
N GLU A 894 23.81 16.90 8.19
CA GLU A 894 23.84 15.46 7.91
C GLU A 894 23.21 14.65 9.04
N ILE A 895 23.56 14.98 10.30
CA ILE A 895 22.99 14.33 11.48
C ILE A 895 21.48 14.62 11.58
N LEU A 896 21.05 15.87 11.38
CA LEU A 896 19.63 16.24 11.36
C LEU A 896 18.87 15.44 10.30
N ALA A 897 19.38 15.34 9.08
CA ALA A 897 18.75 14.61 7.99
C ALA A 897 18.76 13.08 8.18
N SER A 898 19.65 12.55 9.03
CA SER A 898 19.70 11.14 9.40
C SER A 898 18.65 10.73 10.45
N ALA A 899 17.78 11.64 10.90
CA ALA A 899 16.71 11.35 11.84
C ALA A 899 15.74 10.27 11.30
N SER A 900 15.30 9.36 12.19
CA SER A 900 14.40 8.25 11.83
C SER A 900 13.03 8.73 11.33
N GLU A 901 12.60 9.93 11.72
CA GLU A 901 11.39 10.58 11.23
C GLU A 901 11.42 10.77 9.70
N TYR A 902 12.61 10.98 9.11
CA TYR A 902 12.78 11.13 7.67
C TYR A 902 12.89 9.81 6.93
N ALA A 903 13.08 8.67 7.62
CA ALA A 903 13.07 7.36 6.97
C ALA A 903 11.73 7.09 6.25
N ASN A 904 10.68 7.80 6.66
CA ASN A 904 9.35 7.66 6.09
C ASN A 904 9.11 8.43 4.78
N LEU A 905 10.03 9.31 4.37
CA LEU A 905 9.85 10.14 3.19
C LEU A 905 9.68 9.31 1.91
N PRO A 906 8.71 9.64 1.05
CA PRO A 906 8.41 8.86 -0.14
C PRO A 906 9.52 9.00 -1.18
N ILE A 907 9.97 7.88 -1.75
CA ILE A 907 10.89 7.83 -2.90
C ILE A 907 10.08 7.40 -4.12
N ARG A 908 9.90 8.31 -5.09
CA ARG A 908 9.03 8.04 -6.25
C ARG A 908 9.87 7.77 -7.51
N PRO A 909 9.46 6.84 -8.39
CA PRO A 909 10.20 6.55 -9.62
C PRO A 909 10.28 7.79 -10.52
N GLY A 910 11.46 8.05 -11.05
CA GLY A 910 11.72 9.22 -11.91
C GLY A 910 12.07 10.52 -11.17
N GLU A 911 12.03 10.56 -9.84
CA GLU A 911 12.50 11.72 -9.06
C GLU A 911 14.04 11.80 -8.99
N GLU A 912 14.74 10.70 -9.28
CA GLU A 912 16.19 10.57 -9.14
C GLU A 912 16.99 11.63 -9.90
N GLU A 913 16.59 11.96 -11.13
CA GLU A 913 17.30 12.94 -11.95
C GLU A 913 17.14 14.36 -11.39
N VAL A 914 15.92 14.70 -10.94
CA VAL A 914 15.64 15.99 -10.31
C VAL A 914 16.39 16.11 -9.00
N LEU A 915 16.39 15.05 -8.19
CA LEU A 915 17.12 15.03 -6.93
C LEU A 915 18.63 15.13 -7.15
N ARG A 916 19.18 14.43 -8.15
CA ARG A 916 20.59 14.53 -8.52
C ARG A 916 20.98 15.95 -8.96
N ARG A 917 20.10 16.64 -9.70
CA ARG A 917 20.31 18.07 -10.03
C ARG A 917 20.28 18.94 -8.77
N LEU A 918 19.33 18.72 -7.86
CA LEU A 918 19.29 19.46 -6.59
C LEU A 918 20.59 19.26 -5.82
N ILE A 919 21.03 18.01 -5.61
CA ILE A 919 22.26 17.62 -4.92
C ILE A 919 23.49 18.33 -5.51
N ASN A 920 23.63 18.36 -6.84
CA ASN A 920 24.78 18.97 -7.51
C ASN A 920 24.86 20.50 -7.37
N HIS A 921 23.74 21.15 -7.03
CA HIS A 921 23.65 22.61 -6.88
C HIS A 921 23.62 23.06 -5.41
N GLN A 922 23.85 22.16 -4.45
CA GLN A 922 23.86 22.51 -3.03
C GLN A 922 25.21 23.07 -2.54
N ARG A 923 25.17 23.84 -1.45
CA ARG A 923 26.35 24.42 -0.79
C ARG A 923 27.28 23.34 -0.24
N PHE A 924 26.74 22.32 0.42
CA PHE A 924 27.52 21.21 0.95
C PHE A 924 27.39 19.98 0.04
N SER A 925 28.54 19.49 -0.43
CA SER A 925 28.62 18.31 -1.29
C SER A 925 28.31 17.03 -0.52
N PHE A 926 27.68 16.10 -1.21
CA PHE A 926 27.35 14.77 -0.73
C PHE A 926 28.43 13.78 -1.15
N ASP A 927 28.81 12.87 -0.26
CA ASP A 927 29.77 11.81 -0.55
C ASP A 927 29.01 10.60 -1.11
N ASN A 928 29.18 10.28 -2.40
CA ASN A 928 28.51 9.18 -3.12
C ASN A 928 26.98 9.06 -2.85
N PRO A 929 26.18 10.11 -3.13
CA PRO A 929 24.76 10.14 -2.76
C PRO A 929 23.92 9.10 -3.49
N ARG A 930 23.27 8.22 -2.74
CA ARG A 930 22.22 7.35 -3.27
C ARG A 930 20.91 8.13 -3.37
N CYS A 931 20.45 8.44 -4.59
CA CYS A 931 19.23 9.24 -4.81
C CYS A 931 17.93 8.53 -4.40
N THR A 932 18.02 7.24 -4.06
CA THR A 932 16.89 6.45 -3.51
C THR A 932 16.87 6.43 -1.98
N ASP A 933 17.83 7.10 -1.32
CA ASP A 933 17.87 7.19 0.14
C ASP A 933 17.02 8.40 0.62
N PRO A 934 16.01 8.18 1.49
CA PRO A 934 15.17 9.25 2.01
C PRO A 934 15.93 10.27 2.86
N HIS A 935 17.01 9.91 3.54
CA HIS A 935 17.83 10.83 4.32
C HIS A 935 18.64 11.78 3.42
N VAL A 936 19.17 11.26 2.31
CA VAL A 936 19.84 12.09 1.28
C VAL A 936 18.84 13.08 0.69
N LYS A 937 17.60 12.63 0.43
CA LYS A 937 16.51 13.49 -0.04
C LYS A 937 16.17 14.58 0.98
N ALA A 938 16.01 14.24 2.26
CA ALA A 938 15.74 15.20 3.33
C ALA A 938 16.82 16.30 3.40
N ASN A 939 18.09 15.91 3.36
CA ASN A 939 19.22 16.84 3.38
C ASN A 939 19.20 17.78 2.15
N ALA A 940 19.00 17.23 0.95
CA ALA A 940 18.92 18.03 -0.27
C ALA A 940 17.76 19.04 -0.21
N LEU A 941 16.59 18.65 0.33
CA LEU A 941 15.44 19.53 0.48
C LEU A 941 15.66 20.63 1.55
N LEU A 942 16.37 20.32 2.64
CA LEU A 942 16.78 21.32 3.64
C LEU A 942 17.73 22.36 3.03
N GLN A 943 18.77 21.93 2.32
CA GLN A 943 19.71 22.86 1.70
C GLN A 943 19.06 23.68 0.58
N ALA A 944 18.12 23.09 -0.17
CA ALA A 944 17.31 23.81 -1.16
C ALA A 944 16.42 24.89 -0.51
N HIS A 945 15.86 24.60 0.67
CA HIS A 945 15.08 25.56 1.47
C HIS A 945 15.93 26.76 1.88
N PHE A 946 17.11 26.53 2.47
CA PHE A 946 18.04 27.59 2.86
C PHE A 946 18.53 28.42 1.67
N SER A 947 18.63 27.81 0.49
CA SER A 947 19.04 28.49 -0.73
C SER A 947 17.89 29.20 -1.45
N ARG A 948 16.65 29.06 -0.96
CA ARG A 948 15.40 29.48 -1.64
C ARG A 948 15.32 28.99 -3.08
N GLN A 949 15.85 27.79 -3.33
CA GLN A 949 15.79 27.16 -4.64
C GLN A 949 14.36 26.66 -4.89
N HIS A 950 13.81 26.94 -6.07
CA HIS A 950 12.47 26.49 -6.40
C HIS A 950 12.41 24.96 -6.50
N VAL A 951 11.61 24.35 -5.62
CA VAL A 951 11.30 22.92 -5.61
C VAL A 951 9.85 22.76 -6.08
N GLY A 952 9.65 22.10 -7.23
CA GLY A 952 8.32 21.94 -7.84
C GLY A 952 7.68 20.57 -7.57
N GLY A 953 6.37 20.48 -7.82
CA GLY A 953 5.64 19.21 -7.89
C GLY A 953 5.54 18.47 -6.55
N ASN A 954 5.92 17.19 -6.52
CA ASN A 954 5.84 16.38 -5.30
C ASN A 954 6.89 16.75 -4.26
N LEU A 955 8.08 17.19 -4.71
CA LEU A 955 9.20 17.49 -3.82
C LEU A 955 8.92 18.70 -2.91
N SER A 956 8.01 19.62 -3.29
CA SER A 956 7.63 20.75 -2.42
C SER A 956 6.81 20.30 -1.22
N LEU A 957 5.98 19.27 -1.37
CA LEU A 957 5.23 18.69 -0.27
C LEU A 957 6.15 17.90 0.65
N ASP A 958 7.09 17.14 0.05
CA ASP A 958 8.11 16.43 0.81
C ASP A 958 8.98 17.43 1.59
N GLN A 959 9.32 18.59 1.00
CA GLN A 959 10.04 19.66 1.69
C GLN A 959 9.23 20.23 2.86
N ARG A 960 7.92 20.45 2.69
CA ARG A 960 7.04 20.89 3.78
C ARG A 960 7.03 19.89 4.94
N GLU A 961 6.94 18.61 4.64
CA GLU A 961 7.01 17.54 5.65
C GLU A 961 8.35 17.57 6.38
N VAL A 962 9.46 17.68 5.63
CA VAL A 962 10.81 17.81 6.21
C VAL A 962 10.89 18.99 7.19
N LEU A 963 10.38 20.16 6.80
CA LEU A 963 10.43 21.36 7.64
C LEU A 963 9.60 21.24 8.92
N LEU A 964 8.45 20.54 8.87
CA LEU A 964 7.60 20.31 10.06
C LEU A 964 8.31 19.46 11.13
N PHE A 965 9.12 18.48 10.73
CA PHE A 965 9.93 17.70 11.67
C PHE A 965 11.20 18.45 12.11
N ALA A 966 11.83 19.20 11.21
CA ALA A 966 13.10 19.89 11.48
C ALA A 966 13.05 20.76 12.73
N THR A 967 11.95 21.49 12.99
CA THR A 967 11.82 22.38 14.14
C THR A 967 11.97 21.64 15.48
N ARG A 968 11.22 20.55 15.69
CA ARG A 968 11.31 19.75 16.92
C ARG A 968 12.63 19.00 17.04
N LEU A 969 13.14 18.49 15.92
CA LEU A 969 14.43 17.78 15.88
C LEU A 969 15.57 18.72 16.30
N LEU A 970 15.60 19.96 15.81
CA LEU A 970 16.61 20.94 16.17
C LEU A 970 16.51 21.37 17.64
N GLN A 971 15.30 21.54 18.18
CA GLN A 971 15.12 21.81 19.61
C GLN A 971 15.66 20.67 20.48
N ALA A 972 15.39 19.42 20.10
CA ALA A 972 15.96 18.27 20.79
C ALA A 972 17.48 18.17 20.62
N MET A 973 18.02 18.46 19.44
CA MET A 973 19.48 18.54 19.26
C MET A 973 20.10 19.58 20.19
N VAL A 974 19.51 20.77 20.30
CA VAL A 974 19.97 21.83 21.22
C VAL A 974 20.02 21.31 22.66
N ASP A 975 18.99 20.59 23.11
CA ASP A 975 18.93 20.05 24.48
C ASP A 975 19.92 18.89 24.71
N VAL A 976 20.16 18.05 23.71
CA VAL A 976 21.22 17.02 23.76
C VAL A 976 22.60 17.67 23.86
N ILE A 977 22.85 18.69 23.04
CA ILE A 977 24.14 19.41 23.00
C ILE A 977 24.37 20.18 24.31
N SER A 978 23.33 20.85 24.83
CA SER A 978 23.41 21.63 26.07
C SER A 978 23.64 20.74 27.28
N SER A 979 23.01 19.55 27.32
CA SER A 979 23.25 18.52 28.35
C SER A 979 24.70 18.04 28.39
N ASN A 980 25.42 18.10 27.26
CA ASN A 980 26.85 17.77 27.15
C ASN A 980 27.78 18.99 27.35
N GLY A 981 27.23 20.19 27.56
CA GLY A 981 27.99 21.41 27.84
C GLY A 981 28.74 22.02 26.65
N TRP A 982 28.31 21.78 25.40
CA TRP A 982 29.01 22.27 24.20
C TRP A 982 28.42 23.57 23.66
N LEU A 983 28.84 24.72 24.23
CA LEU A 983 28.30 26.05 23.91
C LEU A 983 28.30 26.40 22.40
N ASN A 984 29.45 26.28 21.73
CA ASN A 984 29.57 26.69 20.32
C ASN A 984 28.66 25.88 19.40
N LEU A 985 28.51 24.59 19.69
CA LEU A 985 27.62 23.73 18.91
C LEU A 985 26.15 24.01 19.22
N ALA A 986 25.81 24.35 20.47
CA ALA A 986 24.45 24.73 20.84
C ALA A 986 24.03 26.00 20.11
N LEU A 987 24.89 27.02 20.08
CA LEU A 987 24.67 28.25 19.31
C LEU A 987 24.50 27.96 17.81
N LEU A 988 25.33 27.08 17.25
CA LEU A 988 25.21 26.66 15.86
C LEU A 988 23.87 25.97 15.58
N ALA A 989 23.40 25.09 16.48
CA ALA A 989 22.09 24.44 16.33
C ALA A 989 20.92 25.44 16.46
N MET A 990 21.04 26.43 17.33
CA MET A 990 20.07 27.55 17.42
C MET A 990 20.06 28.39 16.14
N GLU A 991 21.23 28.69 15.56
CA GLU A 991 21.34 29.36 14.26
C GLU A 991 20.65 28.55 13.15
N VAL A 992 20.87 27.23 13.10
CA VAL A 992 20.16 26.37 12.12
C VAL A 992 18.65 26.37 12.36
N SER A 993 18.18 26.40 13.60
CA SER A 993 16.75 26.54 13.90
C SER A 993 16.18 27.85 13.33
N GLN A 994 16.94 28.95 13.40
CA GLN A 994 16.55 30.23 12.80
C GLN A 994 16.60 30.14 11.26
N MET A 995 17.63 29.50 10.69
CA MET A 995 17.75 29.27 9.25
C MET A 995 16.58 28.47 8.68
N VAL A 996 16.12 27.42 9.38
CA VAL A 996 14.93 26.63 9.00
C VAL A 996 13.68 27.50 9.02
N THR A 997 13.51 28.32 10.05
CA THR A 997 12.35 29.20 10.20
C THR A 997 12.29 30.27 9.10
N GLN A 998 13.44 30.89 8.79
CA GLN A 998 13.54 32.03 7.85
C GLN A 998 13.84 31.61 6.39
N GLY A 999 14.21 30.35 6.16
CA GLY A 999 14.57 29.83 4.83
C GLY A 999 15.76 30.56 4.21
N MET A 1000 16.87 30.67 4.94
CA MET A 1000 18.09 31.36 4.48
C MET A 1000 19.35 30.78 5.13
N TRP A 1001 20.53 31.02 4.55
CA TRP A 1001 21.82 30.63 5.13
C TRP A 1001 22.33 31.63 6.18
N GLU A 1002 23.27 31.20 7.03
CA GLU A 1002 23.82 32.04 8.12
C GLU A 1002 24.58 33.27 7.62
N ARG A 1003 25.06 33.25 6.37
CA ARG A 1003 25.83 34.34 5.74
C ARG A 1003 25.01 35.21 4.80
N ASP A 1004 23.73 34.91 4.64
CA ASP A 1004 22.84 35.71 3.80
C ASP A 1004 22.49 37.03 4.51
N SER A 1005 22.09 38.04 3.73
CA SER A 1005 21.68 39.34 4.27
C SER A 1005 20.47 39.19 5.19
N MET A 1006 20.50 39.81 6.38
CA MET A 1006 19.40 39.80 7.36
C MET A 1006 18.09 40.34 6.76
N LEU A 1007 18.18 41.22 5.77
CA LEU A 1007 17.03 41.81 5.08
C LEU A 1007 16.21 40.76 4.31
N LEU A 1008 16.79 39.61 3.95
CA LEU A 1008 16.06 38.54 3.28
C LEU A 1008 15.00 37.89 4.19
N GLN A 1009 15.02 38.12 5.50
CA GLN A 1009 13.96 37.68 6.41
C GLN A 1009 12.63 38.40 6.13
N LEU A 1010 12.68 39.62 5.58
CA LEU A 1010 11.49 40.39 5.28
C LEU A 1010 10.77 39.81 4.05
N PRO A 1011 9.42 39.78 4.04
CA PRO A 1011 8.65 39.41 2.87
C PRO A 1011 9.04 40.22 1.63
N TYR A 1012 9.01 39.58 0.46
CA TYR A 1012 9.30 40.20 -0.85
C TYR A 1012 10.74 40.71 -1.08
N PHE A 1013 11.65 40.62 -0.10
CA PHE A 1013 13.05 40.97 -0.31
C PHE A 1013 13.78 39.92 -1.17
N THR A 1014 14.20 40.32 -2.37
CA THR A 1014 15.09 39.52 -3.22
C THR A 1014 16.57 39.81 -2.92
N LYS A 1015 17.47 38.97 -3.43
CA LYS A 1015 18.93 39.18 -3.28
C LYS A 1015 19.37 40.50 -3.91
N GLU A 1016 18.73 40.90 -5.02
CA GLU A 1016 18.98 42.17 -5.71
C GLU A 1016 18.52 43.36 -4.87
N LEU A 1017 17.34 43.26 -4.25
CA LEU A 1017 16.82 44.34 -3.40
C LEU A 1017 17.66 44.49 -2.13
N ALA A 1018 18.00 43.38 -1.47
CA ALA A 1018 18.88 43.40 -0.31
C ALA A 1018 20.24 44.04 -0.63
N LYS A 1019 20.81 43.73 -1.81
CA LYS A 1019 22.05 44.34 -2.29
C LYS A 1019 21.88 45.85 -2.54
N ARG A 1020 20.77 46.27 -3.15
CA ARG A 1020 20.46 47.70 -3.35
C ARG A 1020 20.35 48.46 -2.03
N CYS A 1021 19.75 47.85 -1.00
CA CYS A 1021 19.68 48.42 0.35
C CYS A 1021 21.07 48.56 0.99
N GLN A 1022 21.95 47.56 0.82
CA GLN A 1022 23.32 47.60 1.31
C GLN A 1022 24.20 48.63 0.58
N GLU A 1023 23.96 48.82 -0.71
CA GLU A 1023 24.68 49.78 -1.58
C GLU A 1023 23.99 51.16 -1.64
N ASN A 1024 23.03 51.43 -0.76
CA ASN A 1024 22.27 52.67 -0.76
C ASN A 1024 23.20 53.88 -0.48
N PRO A 1025 23.30 54.86 -1.40
CA PRO A 1025 24.31 55.92 -1.33
C PRO A 1025 24.13 56.90 -0.15
N GLY A 1026 22.94 56.98 0.46
CA GLY A 1026 22.68 57.86 1.61
C GLY A 1026 23.10 57.24 2.95
N LYS A 1027 22.70 56.00 3.21
CA LYS A 1027 23.03 55.20 4.40
C LYS A 1027 22.94 53.73 4.02
N ASN A 1028 24.00 52.96 4.24
CA ASN A 1028 23.98 51.51 4.04
C ASN A 1028 22.95 50.89 4.99
N ILE A 1029 22.04 50.09 4.44
CA ILE A 1029 21.03 49.37 5.22
C ILE A 1029 21.47 47.91 5.27
N GLU A 1030 22.03 47.49 6.40
CA GLU A 1030 22.54 46.11 6.59
C GLU A 1030 21.63 45.28 7.48
N THR A 1031 20.91 45.93 8.40
CA THR A 1031 20.02 45.30 9.37
C THR A 1031 18.57 45.74 9.19
N ILE A 1032 17.64 44.97 9.78
CA ILE A 1032 16.21 45.34 9.82
C ILE A 1032 16.02 46.65 10.60
N PHE A 1033 16.83 46.90 11.62
CA PHE A 1033 16.76 48.14 12.42
C PHE A 1033 17.13 49.37 11.60
N ASP A 1034 18.13 49.26 10.72
CA ASP A 1034 18.50 50.34 9.80
C ASP A 1034 17.32 50.72 8.89
N LEU A 1035 16.53 49.74 8.45
CA LEU A 1035 15.35 49.95 7.62
C LEU A 1035 14.18 50.59 8.39
N VAL A 1036 14.01 50.24 9.66
CA VAL A 1036 12.99 50.82 10.56
C VAL A 1036 13.30 52.29 10.86
N GLU A 1037 14.58 52.64 11.01
CA GLU A 1037 15.01 54.03 11.25
C GLU A 1037 14.89 54.95 10.02
N MET A 1038 14.66 54.40 8.82
CA MET A 1038 14.47 55.23 7.62
C MET A 1038 13.13 55.97 7.65
N GLU A 1039 13.12 57.19 7.13
CA GLU A 1039 11.89 57.95 6.89
C GLU A 1039 11.00 57.22 5.86
N ASP A 1040 9.67 57.31 6.02
CA ASP A 1040 8.72 56.54 5.22
C ASP A 1040 8.82 56.84 3.71
N ASP A 1041 9.11 58.09 3.34
CA ASP A 1041 9.27 58.51 1.94
C ASP A 1041 10.55 57.91 1.32
N GLU A 1042 11.67 57.93 2.05
CA GLU A 1042 12.94 57.32 1.63
C GLU A 1042 12.81 55.79 1.53
N ARG A 1043 12.08 55.18 2.48
CA ARG A 1043 11.81 53.74 2.48
C ARG A 1043 10.97 53.34 1.26
N ARG A 1044 9.91 54.10 0.94
CA ARG A 1044 9.07 53.87 -0.25
C ARG A 1044 9.88 53.98 -1.54
N GLU A 1045 10.74 54.98 -1.66
CA GLU A 1045 11.59 55.19 -2.83
C GLU A 1045 12.64 54.07 -3.00
N LEU A 1046 13.25 53.63 -1.89
CA LEU A 1046 14.26 52.58 -1.90
C LEU A 1046 13.65 51.21 -2.24
N LEU A 1047 12.52 50.85 -1.63
CA LEU A 1047 11.92 49.52 -1.77
C LEU A 1047 11.13 49.35 -3.07
N GLN A 1048 10.51 50.43 -3.60
CA GLN A 1048 9.69 50.40 -4.82
C GLN A 1048 8.61 49.30 -4.79
N MET A 1049 8.04 49.06 -3.61
CA MET A 1049 7.01 48.06 -3.38
C MET A 1049 5.61 48.69 -3.41
N SER A 1050 4.60 47.87 -3.70
CA SER A 1050 3.20 48.27 -3.57
C SER A 1050 2.81 48.51 -2.11
N ASP A 1051 1.76 49.31 -1.86
CA ASP A 1051 1.28 49.55 -0.49
C ASP A 1051 0.88 48.26 0.24
N LEU A 1052 0.39 47.24 -0.47
CA LEU A 1052 0.09 45.93 0.12
C LEU A 1052 1.36 45.20 0.58
N GLN A 1053 2.43 45.23 -0.21
CA GLN A 1053 3.70 44.62 0.16
C GLN A 1053 4.38 45.36 1.31
N LEU A 1054 4.25 46.69 1.35
CA LEU A 1054 4.73 47.49 2.47
C LEU A 1054 3.92 47.22 3.75
N LEU A 1055 2.61 46.95 3.63
CA LEU A 1055 1.75 46.54 4.75
C LEU A 1055 2.17 45.17 5.32
N ASP A 1056 2.58 44.22 4.48
CA ASP A 1056 3.06 42.91 4.94
C ASP A 1056 4.45 42.98 5.60
N ILE A 1057 5.24 44.01 5.31
CA ILE A 1057 6.56 44.25 5.92
C ILE A 1057 6.41 45.00 7.26
N ALA A 1058 5.42 45.87 7.38
CA ALA A 1058 5.10 46.64 8.58
C ALA A 1058 4.45 45.77 9.66
#